data_AF-A0A2M7PF64-F1
#
_entry.id   AF-A0A2M7PF64-F1
#
_cell.length_a   1.000
_cell.length_b   1.000
_cell.length_c   1.000
_cell.angle_alpha   90.00
_cell.angle_beta   90.00
_cell.angle_gamma   90.00
#
_symmetry.space_group_name_H-M   'P 1'
#
loop_
_entity.id
_entity.type
_entity.pdbx_description
1 polymer ?
#
loop_
_entity_poly.entity_id
_entity_poly.type
_entity_poly.pdbx_seq_one_letter_code
_entity_poly.pdbx_strand_id
1 'polypeptide(L)'
;MVQKSSEKIKISFREALGLLAPYVKDRIAAQIKSVWVIIVYLIVFQTLILGIAISDASLVAGGIALVIIGLSFFMEGLFLGLMPLGELVGVKLPQKSGITIILVFSVVLGFVATMAEPSIQVLQAAGSSVKAWNAPLLFVLLTRYAHLLVWSVGAGVGVAVALGMMRFYYNWSLKPLIYILIGILAVLSAFSLFDGNILGITGLAWDCGAVTTGPVTVPLVLALGIGISRMVGSAESGATGFGVVTLASLLPVMAVFGLGLALNGSLPGPMDEKAFFSPENRSKVAVLFESPDAMSWYATTEAGPEGRKSYFEGSAQSPAEFLKELSITPLRRKALLGDSGNALERWVALNGSAEDRSAVFGGPEAVKDAIAAYGRGPQADLSIVDLVKRNMTAAAKAIIFLIVPIGLVLLTIARQRPSYPDQVVLGLFFAILGMGLFSIGIEVGLGRLGNDIGTKIPSAFKSISLPDEEKLMVEFDPSVVQESIDPYGKKHSFFFANMEEGAVPIPYNPSGYDPNERTYRYVPAKGPLFGREGGITGIAVVLLFAFIMGYGATLAEPALNALGKTVEEITVGTFRKSLLMQAVAIGVGAGIGLGVAKIIWAIPVFWLLVPPYLFLVLLTVLSSEEFVNIAWDSAGVTTGPITVPLVLAMGLGIGNQLGVVEGFGILAMASVCPILTVLLLGLRIERKRAVALKNDGIADEDGLTK
;
A
#
# COMPACT_ATOMS: atom_id res chain seq x y z
N MET A 1 1.69 47.45 -13.41
CA MET A 1 1.06 47.50 -14.75
C MET A 1 -0.38 47.04 -14.62
N VAL A 2 -1.32 47.88 -15.04
CA VAL A 2 -2.78 47.62 -15.00
C VAL A 2 -3.09 46.46 -15.94
N GLN A 3 -3.60 45.36 -15.40
CA GLN A 3 -3.90 44.13 -16.14
C GLN A 3 -5.14 44.38 -17.01
N LYS A 4 -4.93 44.49 -18.32
CA LYS A 4 -6.00 44.66 -19.32
C LYS A 4 -6.91 43.43 -19.22
N SER A 5 -8.19 43.64 -18.93
CA SER A 5 -9.25 42.64 -19.02
C SER A 5 -9.16 41.96 -20.39
N SER A 6 -8.67 40.71 -20.42
CA SER A 6 -8.75 39.86 -21.60
C SER A 6 -10.21 39.79 -22.02
N GLU A 7 -10.52 40.22 -23.24
CA GLU A 7 -11.84 40.02 -23.83
C GLU A 7 -12.15 38.53 -23.77
N LYS A 8 -13.27 38.17 -23.12
CA LYS A 8 -13.72 36.79 -23.03
C LYS A 8 -14.12 36.34 -24.44
N ILE A 9 -13.27 35.54 -25.07
CA ILE A 9 -13.53 34.93 -26.37
C ILE A 9 -14.70 33.97 -26.20
N LYS A 10 -15.82 34.23 -26.89
CA LYS A 10 -16.95 33.30 -26.94
C LYS A 10 -16.64 32.22 -27.96
N ILE A 11 -16.29 31.04 -27.47
CA ILE A 11 -15.97 29.86 -28.27
C ILE A 11 -17.21 28.96 -28.28
N SER A 12 -17.58 28.39 -29.43
CA SER A 12 -18.67 27.39 -29.49
C SER A 12 -18.28 26.10 -28.75
N PHE A 13 -19.27 25.31 -28.29
CA PHE A 13 -18.99 24.04 -27.61
C PHE A 13 -18.11 23.10 -28.46
N ARG A 14 -18.33 23.10 -29.79
CA ARG A 14 -17.57 22.26 -30.73
C ARG A 14 -16.12 22.73 -30.88
N GLU A 15 -15.88 24.03 -30.94
CA GLU A 15 -14.52 24.59 -30.98
C GLU A 15 -13.80 24.39 -29.64
N ALA A 16 -14.50 24.57 -28.51
CA ALA A 16 -13.95 24.28 -27.19
C ALA A 16 -13.54 22.81 -27.04
N LEU A 17 -14.38 21.88 -27.52
CA LEU A 17 -14.06 20.46 -27.54
C LEU A 17 -12.91 20.15 -28.51
N GLY A 18 -12.82 20.87 -29.64
CA GLY A 18 -11.70 20.78 -30.58
C GLY A 18 -10.36 21.25 -29.99
N LEU A 19 -10.38 22.25 -29.10
CA LEU A 19 -9.20 22.72 -28.38
C LEU A 19 -8.80 21.79 -27.22
N LEU A 20 -9.79 21.22 -26.52
CA LEU A 20 -9.56 20.37 -25.34
C LEU A 20 -9.25 18.91 -25.71
N ALA A 21 -9.81 18.39 -26.80
CA ALA A 21 -9.65 16.97 -27.17
C ALA A 21 -8.18 16.54 -27.36
N PRO A 22 -7.30 17.31 -28.03
CA PRO A 22 -5.88 16.97 -28.12
C PRO A 22 -5.22 16.91 -26.73
N TYR A 23 -5.52 17.89 -25.88
CA TYR A 23 -4.99 17.97 -24.52
C TYR A 23 -5.41 16.76 -23.67
N VAL A 24 -6.71 16.44 -23.67
CA VAL A 24 -7.26 15.29 -22.93
C VAL A 24 -6.67 13.98 -23.47
N LYS A 25 -6.55 13.85 -24.79
CA LYS A 25 -5.94 12.69 -25.44
C LYS A 25 -4.50 12.49 -24.99
N ASP A 26 -3.69 13.55 -24.97
CA ASP A 26 -2.28 13.46 -24.56
C ASP A 26 -2.13 13.10 -23.09
N ARG A 27 -3.00 13.64 -22.21
CA ARG A 27 -3.02 13.28 -20.78
C ARG A 27 -3.39 11.82 -20.54
N ILE A 28 -4.46 11.34 -21.17
CA ILE A 28 -4.89 9.93 -21.04
C ILE A 28 -3.84 9.00 -21.69
N ALA A 29 -3.31 9.34 -22.86
CA ALA A 29 -2.28 8.55 -23.52
C ALA A 29 -1.00 8.46 -22.68
N ALA A 30 -0.64 9.53 -21.98
CA ALA A 30 0.48 9.50 -21.02
C ALA A 30 0.20 8.52 -19.88
N GLN A 31 -1.01 8.52 -19.29
CA GLN A 31 -1.34 7.57 -18.22
C GLN A 31 -1.41 6.13 -18.73
N ILE A 32 -1.99 5.88 -19.91
CA ILE A 32 -1.95 4.55 -20.54
C ILE A 32 -0.51 4.10 -20.73
N LYS A 33 0.35 4.98 -21.28
CA LYS A 33 1.78 4.69 -21.51
C LYS A 33 2.53 4.38 -20.21
N SER A 34 2.12 4.99 -19.10
CA SER A 34 2.69 4.69 -17.78
C SER A 34 2.31 3.30 -17.30
N VAL A 35 1.04 2.89 -17.40
CA VAL A 35 0.56 1.66 -16.72
C VAL A 35 0.50 0.42 -17.62
N TRP A 36 0.46 0.55 -18.95
CA TRP A 36 0.25 -0.61 -19.84
C TRP A 36 1.33 -1.69 -19.71
N VAL A 37 2.60 -1.31 -19.49
CA VAL A 37 3.71 -2.27 -19.38
C VAL A 37 3.46 -3.22 -18.20
N ILE A 38 3.10 -2.65 -17.04
CA ILE A 38 2.85 -3.47 -15.85
C ILE A 38 1.59 -4.31 -16.02
N ILE A 39 0.50 -3.76 -16.59
CA ILE A 39 -0.74 -4.52 -16.81
C ILE A 39 -0.49 -5.72 -17.74
N VAL A 40 0.15 -5.48 -18.89
CA VAL A 40 0.46 -6.55 -19.85
C VAL A 40 1.36 -7.59 -19.22
N TYR A 41 2.38 -7.15 -18.49
CA TYR A 41 3.29 -8.03 -17.77
C TYR A 41 2.55 -8.94 -16.77
N LEU A 42 1.67 -8.36 -15.95
CA LEU A 42 0.89 -9.11 -14.96
C LEU A 42 -0.07 -10.11 -15.61
N ILE A 43 -0.78 -9.71 -16.67
CA ILE A 43 -1.68 -10.61 -17.42
C ILE A 43 -0.90 -11.77 -18.03
N VAL A 44 0.22 -11.48 -18.72
CA VAL A 44 1.07 -12.50 -19.34
C VAL A 44 1.63 -13.44 -18.29
N PHE A 45 2.10 -12.92 -17.17
CA PHE A 45 2.67 -13.75 -16.11
C PHE A 45 1.61 -14.67 -15.49
N GLN A 46 0.43 -14.14 -15.16
CA GLN A 46 -0.63 -14.94 -14.56
C GLN A 46 -1.18 -16.00 -15.52
N THR A 47 -1.40 -15.65 -16.79
CA THR A 47 -2.03 -16.54 -17.77
C THR A 47 -1.06 -17.52 -18.43
N LEU A 48 0.12 -17.07 -18.87
CA LEU A 48 1.07 -17.92 -19.58
C LEU A 48 2.07 -18.60 -18.65
N ILE A 49 2.57 -17.89 -17.63
CA ILE A 49 3.62 -18.43 -16.75
C ILE A 49 2.99 -19.26 -15.63
N LEU A 50 2.04 -18.70 -14.87
CA LEU A 50 1.38 -19.46 -13.81
C LEU A 50 0.30 -20.42 -14.35
N GLY A 51 -0.25 -20.17 -15.54
CA GLY A 51 -1.33 -20.98 -16.11
C GLY A 51 -2.61 -20.94 -15.28
N ILE A 52 -2.89 -19.80 -14.63
CA ILE A 52 -4.08 -19.61 -13.79
C ILE A 52 -4.94 -18.52 -14.41
N ALA A 53 -6.25 -18.74 -14.48
CA ALA A 53 -7.17 -17.74 -14.98
C ALA A 53 -7.21 -16.50 -14.05
N ILE A 54 -7.47 -15.34 -14.65
CA ILE A 54 -7.73 -14.12 -13.89
C ILE A 54 -9.18 -14.16 -13.43
N SER A 55 -9.38 -14.21 -12.12
CA SER A 55 -10.71 -14.15 -11.52
C SER A 55 -11.34 -12.78 -11.83
N ASP A 56 -12.62 -12.75 -12.23
CA ASP A 56 -13.35 -11.52 -12.57
C ASP A 56 -12.64 -10.58 -13.58
N ALA A 57 -12.08 -11.14 -14.67
CA ALA A 57 -11.28 -10.38 -15.63
C ALA A 57 -11.95 -9.10 -16.16
N SER A 58 -13.27 -9.10 -16.38
CA SER A 58 -14.04 -7.92 -16.82
C SER A 58 -14.06 -6.81 -15.77
N LEU A 59 -14.20 -7.17 -14.50
CA LEU A 59 -14.21 -6.26 -13.37
C LEU A 59 -12.82 -5.67 -13.15
N VAL A 60 -11.76 -6.50 -13.23
CA VAL A 60 -10.37 -6.06 -13.15
C VAL A 60 -10.04 -5.09 -14.29
N ALA A 61 -10.46 -5.38 -15.52
CA ALA A 61 -10.28 -4.48 -16.66
C ALA A 61 -11.01 -3.15 -16.48
N GLY A 62 -12.25 -3.18 -15.98
CA GLY A 62 -13.02 -1.97 -15.64
C GLY A 62 -12.35 -1.15 -14.54
N GLY A 63 -11.84 -1.80 -13.49
CA GLY A 63 -11.07 -1.16 -12.41
C GLY A 63 -9.80 -0.49 -12.92
N ILE A 64 -9.03 -1.17 -13.78
CA ILE A 64 -7.83 -0.59 -14.41
C ILE A 64 -8.17 0.62 -15.28
N ALA A 65 -9.27 0.58 -16.05
CA ALA A 65 -9.72 1.74 -16.83
C ALA A 65 -10.08 2.92 -15.93
N LEU A 66 -10.76 2.66 -14.79
CA LEU A 66 -11.04 3.68 -13.77
C LEU A 66 -9.78 4.24 -13.12
N VAL A 67 -8.74 3.43 -12.89
CA VAL A 67 -7.44 3.91 -12.40
C VAL A 67 -6.83 4.90 -13.40
N ILE A 68 -6.78 4.55 -14.69
CA ILE A 68 -6.18 5.41 -15.73
C ILE A 68 -6.94 6.74 -15.82
N ILE A 69 -8.27 6.70 -15.85
CA ILE A 69 -9.11 7.91 -15.94
C ILE A 69 -8.99 8.72 -14.65
N GLY A 70 -9.10 8.08 -13.49
CA GLY A 70 -9.03 8.70 -12.17
C GLY A 70 -7.69 9.39 -11.94
N LEU A 71 -6.58 8.70 -12.21
CA LEU A 71 -5.23 9.26 -12.11
C LEU A 71 -5.04 10.44 -13.08
N SER A 72 -5.62 10.37 -14.29
CA SER A 72 -5.58 11.48 -15.25
C SER A 72 -6.22 12.75 -14.68
N PHE A 73 -7.46 12.64 -14.19
CA PHE A 73 -8.17 13.76 -13.58
C PHE A 73 -7.50 14.24 -12.30
N PHE A 74 -7.01 13.31 -11.47
CA PHE A 74 -6.41 13.63 -10.19
C PHE A 74 -5.11 14.42 -10.34
N MET A 75 -4.21 13.97 -11.21
CA MET A 75 -2.95 14.67 -11.47
C MET A 75 -3.20 16.05 -12.08
N GLU A 76 -4.15 16.17 -13.01
CA GLU A 76 -4.55 17.47 -13.56
C GLU A 76 -5.12 18.38 -12.47
N GLY A 77 -5.94 17.84 -11.59
CA GLY A 77 -6.50 18.57 -10.45
C GLY A 77 -5.46 19.06 -9.44
N LEU A 78 -4.43 18.24 -9.18
CA LEU A 78 -3.28 18.62 -8.36
C LEU A 78 -2.50 19.78 -8.99
N PHE A 79 -2.20 19.72 -10.29
CA PHE A 79 -1.42 20.74 -10.98
C PHE A 79 -2.17 22.07 -11.16
N LEU A 80 -3.49 22.03 -11.39
CA LEU A 80 -4.30 23.25 -11.54
C LEU A 80 -4.76 23.83 -10.20
N GLY A 81 -4.95 22.99 -9.19
CA GLY A 81 -5.55 23.35 -7.91
C GLY A 81 -4.54 23.47 -6.76
N LEU A 82 -4.13 22.33 -6.21
CA LEU A 82 -3.40 22.26 -4.94
C LEU A 82 -1.96 22.78 -5.02
N MET A 83 -1.22 22.44 -6.08
CA MET A 83 0.19 22.84 -6.23
C MET A 83 0.36 24.36 -6.32
N PRO A 84 -0.38 25.10 -7.17
CA PRO A 84 -0.29 26.56 -7.20
C PRO A 84 -0.65 27.23 -5.87
N LEU A 85 -1.61 26.67 -5.13
CA LEU A 85 -1.95 27.16 -3.80
C LEU A 85 -0.80 26.93 -2.81
N GLY A 86 -0.17 25.77 -2.84
CA GLY A 86 1.01 25.44 -2.04
C GLY A 86 2.19 26.37 -2.33
N GLU A 87 2.52 26.59 -3.60
CA GLU A 87 3.57 27.52 -4.03
C GLU A 87 3.26 28.96 -3.59
N LEU A 88 2.02 29.40 -3.77
CA LEU A 88 1.59 30.75 -3.37
C LEU A 88 1.73 30.97 -1.87
N VAL A 89 1.33 29.99 -1.05
CA VAL A 89 1.57 30.04 0.40
C VAL A 89 3.08 30.05 0.68
N GLY A 90 3.85 29.19 0.03
CA GLY A 90 5.30 29.11 0.24
C GLY A 90 6.03 30.43 -0.04
N VAL A 91 5.61 31.17 -1.06
CA VAL A 91 6.20 32.47 -1.40
C VAL A 91 5.67 33.60 -0.48
N LYS A 92 4.37 33.61 -0.17
CA LYS A 92 3.75 34.75 0.53
C LYS A 92 3.82 34.67 2.05
N LEU A 93 3.87 33.47 2.61
CA LEU A 93 3.88 33.27 4.05
C LEU A 93 5.16 33.83 4.71
N PRO A 94 6.38 33.57 4.18
CA PRO A 94 7.61 34.15 4.74
C PRO A 94 7.70 35.67 4.64
N GLN A 95 7.02 36.27 3.66
CA GLN A 95 6.99 37.73 3.49
C GLN A 95 6.14 38.44 4.55
N LYS A 96 5.18 37.74 5.17
CA LYS A 96 4.16 38.35 6.03
C LYS A 96 4.15 37.83 7.46
N SER A 97 4.86 36.76 7.75
CA SER A 97 4.79 36.08 9.03
C SER A 97 6.17 35.62 9.51
N GLY A 98 6.33 35.51 10.83
CA GLY A 98 7.54 34.97 11.43
C GLY A 98 7.62 33.45 11.34
N ILE A 99 8.81 32.92 11.64
CA ILE A 99 9.11 31.47 11.57
C ILE A 99 8.12 30.62 12.38
N THR A 100 7.66 31.09 13.54
CA THR A 100 6.70 30.34 14.37
C THR A 100 5.41 30.02 13.63
N ILE A 101 4.86 30.99 12.88
CA ILE A 101 3.62 30.78 12.11
C ILE A 101 3.86 29.81 10.96
N ILE A 102 5.02 29.93 10.29
CA ILE A 102 5.43 28.99 9.24
C ILE A 102 5.49 27.57 9.82
N LEU A 103 6.17 27.37 10.96
CA LEU A 103 6.31 26.05 11.58
C LEU A 103 4.97 25.47 12.02
N VAL A 104 4.10 26.26 12.68
CA VAL A 104 2.76 25.78 13.06
C VAL A 104 1.94 25.41 11.83
N PHE A 105 1.97 26.24 10.78
CA PHE A 105 1.31 25.92 9.52
C PHE A 105 1.88 24.65 8.89
N SER A 106 3.20 24.47 8.87
CA SER A 106 3.87 23.28 8.35
C SER A 106 3.47 22.01 9.09
N VAL A 107 3.35 22.05 10.42
CA VAL A 107 2.88 20.91 11.22
C VAL A 107 1.45 20.55 10.84
N VAL A 108 0.55 21.54 10.80
CA VAL A 108 -0.87 21.30 10.44
C VAL A 108 -0.97 20.80 9.01
N LEU A 109 -0.25 21.40 8.07
CA LEU A 109 -0.28 21.02 6.66
C LEU A 109 0.22 19.60 6.46
N GLY A 110 1.35 19.23 7.07
CA GLY A 110 1.89 17.87 6.96
C GLY A 110 0.95 16.83 7.53
N PHE A 111 0.37 17.08 8.72
CA PHE A 111 -0.63 16.20 9.33
C PHE A 111 -1.86 16.00 8.42
N VAL A 112 -2.42 17.10 7.93
CA VAL A 112 -3.61 17.10 7.07
C VAL A 112 -3.32 16.44 5.72
N ALA A 113 -2.14 16.68 5.12
CA ALA A 113 -1.73 16.05 3.87
C ALA A 113 -1.65 14.52 3.99
N THR A 114 -1.11 14.01 5.10
CA THR A 114 -1.08 12.56 5.36
C THR A 114 -2.48 11.97 5.50
N MET A 115 -3.41 12.67 6.14
CA MET A 115 -4.80 12.21 6.22
C MET A 115 -5.50 12.19 4.84
N ALA A 116 -5.06 13.06 3.92
CA ALA A 116 -5.56 13.11 2.56
C ALA A 116 -4.88 12.09 1.61
N GLU A 117 -3.87 11.35 2.09
CA GLU A 117 -3.08 10.44 1.29
C GLU A 117 -3.84 9.11 1.04
N PRO A 118 -4.22 8.77 -0.21
CA PRO A 118 -4.94 7.53 -0.51
C PRO A 118 -4.13 6.27 -0.17
N SER A 119 -2.80 6.33 -0.30
CA SER A 119 -1.93 5.17 -0.06
C SER A 119 -1.98 4.67 1.39
N ILE A 120 -2.23 5.56 2.36
CA ILE A 120 -2.40 5.21 3.78
C ILE A 120 -3.68 4.38 3.99
N GLN A 121 -4.76 4.72 3.28
CA GLN A 121 -6.03 3.99 3.36
C GLN A 121 -5.87 2.56 2.84
N VAL A 122 -5.08 2.38 1.78
CA VAL A 122 -4.77 1.06 1.23
C VAL A 122 -3.95 0.24 2.22
N LEU A 123 -2.95 0.85 2.88
CA LEU A 123 -2.17 0.17 3.91
C LEU A 123 -3.03 -0.30 5.10
N GLN A 124 -3.99 0.50 5.54
CA GLN A 124 -4.93 0.10 6.61
C GLN A 124 -5.82 -1.06 6.16
N ALA A 125 -6.38 -1.00 4.96
CA ALA A 125 -7.23 -2.06 4.42
C ALA A 125 -6.47 -3.38 4.30
N ALA A 126 -5.21 -3.32 3.86
CA ALA A 126 -4.34 -4.47 3.70
C ALA A 126 -4.02 -5.16 5.05
N GLY A 127 -3.94 -4.37 6.13
CA GLY A 127 -3.66 -4.84 7.48
C GLY A 127 -4.70 -5.75 8.13
N SER A 128 -5.93 -5.79 7.59
CA SER A 128 -7.00 -6.66 8.09
C SER A 128 -6.71 -8.17 7.99
N SER A 129 -5.75 -8.56 7.16
CA SER A 129 -5.37 -9.96 6.96
C SER A 129 -4.39 -10.51 8.02
N VAL A 130 -3.90 -9.66 8.93
CA VAL A 130 -2.97 -10.06 9.99
C VAL A 130 -3.73 -10.79 11.11
N LYS A 131 -3.25 -11.99 11.48
CA LYS A 131 -3.82 -12.77 12.58
C LYS A 131 -3.48 -12.17 13.95
N ALA A 132 -4.48 -12.05 14.83
CA ALA A 132 -4.36 -11.39 16.12
C ALA A 132 -3.40 -12.10 17.09
N TRP A 133 -3.31 -13.43 17.03
CA TRP A 133 -2.42 -14.21 17.90
C TRP A 133 -0.95 -14.17 17.44
N ASN A 134 -0.73 -14.01 16.14
CA ASN A 134 0.60 -13.94 15.54
C ASN A 134 1.30 -12.59 15.79
N ALA A 135 0.56 -11.49 15.73
CA ALA A 135 1.07 -10.16 16.04
C ALA A 135 -0.04 -9.27 16.65
N PRO A 136 -0.29 -9.38 17.97
CA PRO A 136 -1.38 -8.67 18.64
C PRO A 136 -1.30 -7.15 18.50
N LEU A 137 -0.12 -6.56 18.69
CA LEU A 137 0.09 -5.11 18.54
C LEU A 137 -0.17 -4.65 17.10
N LEU A 138 0.33 -5.39 16.12
CA LEU A 138 0.14 -5.09 14.70
C LEU A 138 -1.35 -5.15 14.32
N PHE A 139 -2.05 -6.21 14.76
CA PHE A 139 -3.49 -6.38 14.54
C PHE A 139 -4.29 -5.20 15.10
N VAL A 140 -4.03 -4.79 16.34
CA VAL A 140 -4.74 -3.68 16.97
C VAL A 140 -4.46 -2.36 16.26
N LEU A 141 -3.21 -2.10 15.84
CA LEU A 141 -2.85 -0.88 15.11
C LEU A 141 -3.54 -0.77 13.74
N LEU A 142 -3.91 -1.89 13.12
CA LEU A 142 -4.52 -1.93 11.79
C LEU A 142 -6.04 -2.07 11.83
N THR A 143 -6.61 -2.51 12.96
CA THR A 143 -8.06 -2.67 13.14
C THR A 143 -8.62 -1.59 14.07
N ARG A 144 -8.53 -1.79 15.38
CA ARG A 144 -9.12 -0.94 16.43
C ARG A 144 -8.50 0.47 16.49
N TYR A 145 -7.17 0.54 16.46
CA TYR A 145 -6.40 1.79 16.57
C TYR A 145 -5.88 2.28 15.22
N ALA A 146 -6.52 1.87 14.12
CA ALA A 146 -6.19 2.31 12.76
C ALA A 146 -6.16 3.83 12.63
N HIS A 147 -7.09 4.54 13.28
CA HIS A 147 -7.12 6.00 13.28
C HIS A 147 -5.96 6.63 14.08
N LEU A 148 -5.57 6.04 15.21
CA LEU A 148 -4.42 6.50 16.00
C LEU A 148 -3.10 6.30 15.25
N LEU A 149 -2.99 5.19 14.50
CA LEU A 149 -1.85 4.96 13.60
C LEU A 149 -1.74 6.11 12.59
N VAL A 150 -2.82 6.46 11.90
CA VAL A 150 -2.83 7.57 10.92
C VAL A 150 -2.51 8.91 11.57
N TRP A 151 -3.03 9.18 12.75
CA TRP A 151 -2.70 10.42 13.48
C TRP A 151 -1.23 10.47 13.90
N SER A 152 -0.66 9.34 14.34
CA SER A 152 0.75 9.26 14.68
C SER A 152 1.64 9.48 13.46
N VAL A 153 1.34 8.79 12.36
CA VAL A 153 2.04 8.95 11.07
C VAL A 153 1.94 10.41 10.59
N GLY A 154 0.74 10.99 10.61
CA GLY A 154 0.50 12.39 10.25
C GLY A 154 1.23 13.38 11.16
N ALA A 155 1.32 13.10 12.45
CA ALA A 155 2.10 13.93 13.37
C ALA A 155 3.60 13.87 13.03
N GLY A 156 4.12 12.69 12.70
CA GLY A 156 5.48 12.50 12.19
C GLY A 156 5.75 13.30 10.91
N VAL A 157 4.83 13.27 9.94
CA VAL A 157 4.94 14.08 8.71
C VAL A 157 4.84 15.58 9.03
N GLY A 158 3.94 15.99 9.91
CA GLY A 158 3.83 17.40 10.34
C GLY A 158 5.14 17.94 10.91
N VAL A 159 5.77 17.18 11.83
CA VAL A 159 7.09 17.52 12.38
C VAL A 159 8.16 17.52 11.28
N ALA A 160 8.13 16.56 10.35
CA ALA A 160 9.06 16.51 9.24
C ALA A 160 8.98 17.72 8.32
N VAL A 161 7.77 18.15 7.94
CA VAL A 161 7.56 19.33 7.10
C VAL A 161 8.05 20.58 7.83
N ALA A 162 7.77 20.70 9.14
CA ALA A 162 8.27 21.81 9.95
C ALA A 162 9.80 21.84 10.03
N LEU A 163 10.46 20.69 10.27
CA LEU A 163 11.92 20.56 10.23
C LEU A 163 12.49 20.89 8.85
N GLY A 164 11.82 20.47 7.78
CA GLY A 164 12.17 20.80 6.41
C GLY A 164 12.09 22.31 6.14
N MET A 165 11.03 22.98 6.60
CA MET A 165 10.90 24.43 6.46
C MET A 165 11.93 25.18 7.31
N MET A 166 12.21 24.70 8.52
CA MET A 166 13.27 25.25 9.37
C MET A 166 14.64 25.14 8.67
N ARG A 167 14.92 23.97 8.09
CA ARG A 167 16.13 23.73 7.30
C ARG A 167 16.25 24.69 6.12
N PHE A 168 15.18 24.94 5.36
CA PHE A 168 15.22 25.89 4.25
C PHE A 168 15.37 27.34 4.71
N TYR A 169 14.72 27.70 5.81
CA TYR A 169 14.80 29.04 6.37
C TYR A 169 16.21 29.40 6.87
N TYR A 170 16.91 28.45 7.50
CA TYR A 170 18.27 28.64 8.01
C TYR A 170 19.39 28.08 7.12
N ASN A 171 19.05 27.58 5.93
CA ASN A 171 19.97 26.95 4.99
C ASN A 171 20.83 25.80 5.59
N TRP A 172 20.20 24.91 6.36
CA TRP A 172 20.89 23.75 6.95
C TRP A 172 21.14 22.64 5.92
N SER A 173 22.28 21.95 6.05
CA SER A 173 22.55 20.72 5.29
C SER A 173 21.57 19.60 5.69
N LEU A 174 21.25 18.71 4.75
CA LEU A 174 20.41 17.53 5.04
C LEU A 174 21.20 16.42 5.76
N LYS A 175 22.52 16.36 5.56
CA LYS A 175 23.35 15.25 6.04
C LYS A 175 23.30 15.03 7.56
N PRO A 176 23.43 16.07 8.43
CA PRO A 176 23.35 15.86 9.87
C PRO A 176 22.00 15.29 10.31
N LEU A 177 20.91 15.71 9.68
CA LEU A 177 19.57 15.19 9.96
C LEU A 177 19.47 13.71 9.60
N ILE A 178 20.01 13.30 8.44
CA ILE A 178 20.05 11.88 8.04
C ILE A 178 20.83 11.06 9.07
N TYR A 179 22.01 11.51 9.51
CA TYR A 179 22.83 10.76 10.47
C TYR A 179 22.11 10.55 11.80
N ILE A 180 21.47 11.59 12.32
CA ILE A 180 20.73 11.54 13.59
C ILE A 180 19.51 10.63 13.44
N LEU A 181 18.68 10.85 12.41
CA LEU A 181 17.43 10.12 12.23
C LEU A 181 17.66 8.63 11.94
N ILE A 182 18.58 8.31 11.02
CA ILE A 182 18.92 6.93 10.72
C ILE A 182 19.59 6.25 11.91
N GLY A 183 20.43 6.96 12.67
CA GLY A 183 21.01 6.44 13.91
C GLY A 183 19.93 6.04 14.92
N ILE A 184 18.96 6.93 15.18
CA ILE A 184 17.82 6.65 16.07
C ILE A 184 16.99 5.47 15.54
N LEU A 185 16.66 5.47 14.25
CA LEU A 185 15.86 4.42 13.63
C LEU A 185 16.57 3.06 13.62
N ALA A 186 17.90 3.03 13.46
CA ALA A 186 18.70 1.82 13.57
C ALA A 186 18.66 1.26 15.01
N VAL A 187 18.75 2.13 16.02
CA VAL A 187 18.63 1.73 17.43
C VAL A 187 17.22 1.22 17.74
N LEU A 188 16.17 1.90 17.30
CA LEU A 188 14.78 1.44 17.48
C LEU A 188 14.52 0.11 16.78
N SER A 189 15.05 -0.06 15.57
CA SER A 189 14.95 -1.32 14.82
C SER A 189 15.79 -2.43 15.45
N ALA A 190 16.90 -2.12 16.13
CA ALA A 190 17.65 -3.10 16.90
C ALA A 190 16.91 -3.48 18.19
N PHE A 191 16.26 -2.50 18.84
CA PHE A 191 15.45 -2.73 20.03
C PHE A 191 14.27 -3.68 19.75
N SER A 192 13.71 -3.66 18.55
CA SER A 192 12.60 -4.54 18.18
C SER A 192 12.94 -6.03 18.20
N LEU A 193 14.23 -6.40 18.11
CA LEU A 193 14.66 -7.80 18.22
C LEU A 193 14.44 -8.39 19.62
N PHE A 194 14.32 -7.55 20.64
CA PHE A 194 14.14 -7.99 22.03
C PHE A 194 12.67 -8.13 22.44
N ASP A 195 11.73 -7.67 21.62
CA ASP A 195 10.31 -7.66 21.93
C ASP A 195 9.47 -8.12 20.72
N GLY A 196 8.76 -9.25 20.88
CA GLY A 196 8.00 -9.87 19.80
C GLY A 196 6.86 -9.00 19.24
N ASN A 197 6.27 -8.11 20.05
CA ASN A 197 5.25 -7.18 19.57
C ASN A 197 5.88 -6.08 18.72
N ILE A 198 7.00 -5.52 19.17
CA ILE A 198 7.70 -4.47 18.42
C ILE A 198 8.31 -5.03 17.13
N LEU A 199 8.78 -6.28 17.16
CA LEU A 199 9.25 -6.99 15.97
C LEU A 199 8.15 -7.02 14.89
N GLY A 200 6.93 -7.44 15.27
CA GLY A 200 5.79 -7.52 14.36
C GLY A 200 5.42 -6.18 13.68
N ILE A 201 5.61 -5.04 14.36
CA ILE A 201 5.33 -3.72 13.78
C ILE A 201 6.51 -3.10 13.04
N THR A 202 7.71 -3.68 13.11
CA THR A 202 8.91 -3.07 12.51
C THR A 202 8.74 -2.89 11.00
N GLY A 203 8.22 -3.91 10.30
CA GLY A 203 7.92 -3.80 8.86
C GLY A 203 6.86 -2.74 8.56
N LEU A 204 5.80 -2.67 9.35
CA LEU A 204 4.73 -1.67 9.23
C LEU A 204 5.28 -0.24 9.42
N ALA A 205 6.11 -0.02 10.43
CA ALA A 205 6.65 1.30 10.75
C ALA A 205 7.44 1.88 9.57
N TRP A 206 8.32 1.08 8.98
CA TRP A 206 9.11 1.49 7.81
C TRP A 206 8.26 1.62 6.55
N ASP A 207 7.27 0.74 6.33
CA ASP A 207 6.33 0.88 5.22
C ASP A 207 5.48 2.15 5.36
N CYS A 208 5.09 2.56 6.58
CA CYS A 208 4.36 3.82 6.79
C CYS A 208 5.19 5.04 6.36
N GLY A 209 6.50 5.04 6.61
CA GLY A 209 7.41 6.07 6.13
C GLY A 209 7.54 6.10 4.60
N ALA A 210 7.49 4.94 3.95
CA ALA A 210 7.41 4.85 2.50
C ALA A 210 6.04 5.33 1.97
N VAL A 211 4.94 5.10 2.68
CA VAL A 211 3.59 5.39 2.17
C VAL A 211 3.22 6.87 2.29
N THR A 212 3.85 7.62 3.20
CA THR A 212 3.59 9.06 3.43
C THR A 212 4.06 9.97 2.30
N THR A 213 4.86 9.46 1.36
CA THR A 213 5.42 10.18 0.22
C THR A 213 4.60 9.99 -1.05
N GLY A 214 3.29 9.88 -0.90
CA GLY A 214 2.36 9.66 -2.01
C GLY A 214 2.04 10.91 -2.84
N PRO A 215 1.11 10.78 -3.81
CA PRO A 215 0.85 11.78 -4.84
C PRO A 215 0.21 13.07 -4.33
N VAL A 216 -0.33 13.11 -3.11
CA VAL A 216 -0.84 14.35 -2.51
C VAL A 216 0.29 15.09 -1.80
N THR A 217 0.99 14.38 -0.92
CA THR A 217 1.95 14.99 0.02
C THR A 217 3.19 15.52 -0.69
N VAL A 218 3.78 14.76 -1.62
CA VAL A 218 5.04 15.14 -2.28
C VAL A 218 4.92 16.41 -3.11
N PRO A 219 3.98 16.52 -4.08
CA PRO A 219 3.86 17.73 -4.88
C PRO A 219 3.59 18.97 -4.05
N LEU A 220 2.78 18.86 -3.00
CA LEU A 220 2.42 19.96 -2.12
C LEU A 220 3.59 20.43 -1.24
N VAL A 221 4.29 19.50 -0.60
CA VAL A 221 5.42 19.81 0.27
C VAL A 221 6.60 20.34 -0.53
N LEU A 222 6.85 19.80 -1.73
CA LEU A 222 7.86 20.33 -2.66
C LEU A 222 7.47 21.74 -3.14
N ALA A 223 6.22 21.96 -3.54
CA ALA A 223 5.72 23.28 -3.94
C ALA A 223 5.91 24.33 -2.84
N LEU A 224 5.55 23.97 -1.61
CA LEU A 224 5.76 24.81 -0.43
C LEU A 224 7.26 25.08 -0.19
N GLY A 225 8.07 24.02 -0.22
CA GLY A 225 9.52 24.07 0.00
C GLY A 225 10.23 24.96 -1.03
N ILE A 226 9.93 24.78 -2.32
CA ILE A 226 10.43 25.61 -3.42
C ILE A 226 10.01 27.07 -3.23
N GLY A 227 8.75 27.33 -2.81
CA GLY A 227 8.25 28.67 -2.56
C GLY A 227 9.00 29.40 -1.43
N ILE A 228 9.22 28.72 -0.30
CA ILE A 228 9.93 29.28 0.87
C ILE A 228 11.40 29.49 0.55
N SER A 229 12.00 28.50 -0.09
CA SER A 229 13.40 28.49 -0.50
C SER A 229 13.75 29.66 -1.43
N ARG A 230 12.90 29.96 -2.42
CA ARG A 230 13.09 31.12 -3.31
C ARG A 230 13.04 32.46 -2.58
N MET A 231 12.39 32.53 -1.43
CA MET A 231 12.22 33.77 -0.68
C MET A 231 13.30 34.00 0.38
N VAL A 232 13.82 32.93 0.97
CA VAL A 232 14.74 33.01 2.11
C VAL A 232 16.15 32.50 1.77
N GLY A 233 16.28 31.62 0.78
CA GLY A 233 17.55 31.03 0.35
C GLY A 233 18.41 31.99 -0.48
N SER A 234 19.73 31.97 -0.25
CA SER A 234 20.71 32.66 -1.08
C SER A 234 20.90 31.92 -2.42
N ALA A 235 21.10 32.70 -3.50
CA ALA A 235 21.16 32.21 -4.89
C ALA A 235 22.30 31.23 -5.21
N GLU A 236 23.22 30.95 -4.27
CA GLU A 236 24.44 30.17 -4.52
C GLU A 236 24.31 28.65 -4.29
N SER A 237 23.23 28.16 -3.69
CA SER A 237 23.06 26.71 -3.46
C SER A 237 21.99 26.12 -4.38
N GLY A 238 22.41 25.44 -5.45
CA GLY A 238 21.56 24.89 -6.50
C GLY A 238 20.59 23.77 -6.10
N ALA A 239 20.40 23.46 -4.81
CA ALA A 239 19.58 22.31 -4.36
C ALA A 239 18.55 22.67 -3.26
N THR A 240 18.17 23.93 -3.14
CA THR A 240 17.49 24.49 -1.95
C THR A 240 16.01 24.12 -1.76
N GLY A 241 15.43 23.24 -2.58
CA GLY A 241 14.03 22.77 -2.45
C GLY A 241 13.85 21.29 -2.07
N PHE A 242 14.93 20.52 -2.04
CA PHE A 242 14.92 19.06 -1.80
C PHE A 242 15.35 18.70 -0.38
N GLY A 243 14.87 17.58 0.14
CA GLY A 243 15.21 16.98 1.44
C GLY A 243 14.02 16.92 2.41
N VAL A 244 12.92 17.63 2.14
CA VAL A 244 11.72 17.53 3.00
C VAL A 244 11.02 16.19 2.81
N VAL A 245 11.04 15.64 1.59
CA VAL A 245 10.44 14.32 1.31
C VAL A 245 11.17 13.24 2.10
N THR A 246 12.50 13.32 2.18
CA THR A 246 13.32 12.45 3.04
C THR A 246 12.92 12.52 4.51
N LEU A 247 12.73 13.73 5.06
CA LEU A 247 12.29 13.87 6.45
C LEU A 247 10.87 13.31 6.63
N ALA A 248 10.00 13.55 5.66
CA ALA A 248 8.61 13.09 5.65
C ALA A 248 8.48 11.57 5.51
N SER A 249 9.55 10.86 5.14
CA SER A 249 9.60 9.40 5.18
C SER A 249 10.22 8.85 6.46
N LEU A 250 11.21 9.51 7.07
CA LEU A 250 11.89 8.99 8.27
C LEU A 250 11.16 9.26 9.60
N LEU A 251 10.60 10.45 9.79
CA LEU A 251 9.94 10.82 11.06
C LEU A 251 8.65 10.02 11.32
N PRO A 252 7.82 9.67 10.32
CA PRO A 252 6.66 8.81 10.56
C PRO A 252 7.04 7.43 11.09
N VAL A 253 8.17 6.86 10.65
CA VAL A 253 8.68 5.59 11.19
C VAL A 253 8.92 5.71 12.68
N MET A 254 9.57 6.81 13.11
CA MET A 254 9.78 7.09 14.53
C MET A 254 8.46 7.26 15.29
N ALA A 255 7.47 7.93 14.70
CA ALA A 255 6.16 8.14 15.31
C ALA A 255 5.41 6.80 15.50
N VAL A 256 5.47 5.90 14.53
CA VAL A 256 4.88 4.55 14.63
C VAL A 256 5.58 3.73 15.72
N PHE A 257 6.91 3.75 15.80
CA PHE A 257 7.62 3.12 16.92
C PHE A 257 7.23 3.70 18.28
N GLY A 258 7.11 5.03 18.38
CA GLY A 258 6.66 5.70 19.60
C GLY A 258 5.25 5.26 20.03
N LEU A 259 4.31 5.18 19.08
CA LEU A 259 2.97 4.66 19.33
C LEU A 259 2.99 3.18 19.75
N GLY A 260 3.79 2.35 19.06
CA GLY A 260 3.96 0.94 19.36
C GLY A 260 4.47 0.72 20.78
N LEU A 261 5.53 1.43 21.18
CA LEU A 261 6.10 1.37 22.53
C LEU A 261 5.10 1.82 23.60
N ALA A 262 4.31 2.87 23.32
CA ALA A 262 3.30 3.36 24.25
C ALA A 262 2.17 2.34 24.51
N LEU A 263 1.79 1.56 23.50
CA LEU A 263 0.73 0.56 23.59
C LEU A 263 1.22 -0.82 24.05
N ASN A 264 2.50 -1.13 23.85
CA ASN A 264 3.06 -2.46 24.07
C ASN A 264 2.82 -3.00 25.49
N GLY A 265 2.96 -2.16 26.51
CA GLY A 265 2.78 -2.58 27.91
C GLY A 265 1.36 -2.99 28.29
N SER A 266 0.35 -2.66 27.47
CA SER A 266 -1.06 -2.97 27.74
C SER A 266 -1.58 -4.17 26.94
N LEU A 267 -0.77 -4.72 26.04
CA LEU A 267 -1.18 -5.75 25.08
C LEU A 267 -0.46 -7.07 25.35
N PRO A 268 -1.11 -8.22 25.10
CA PRO A 268 -0.43 -9.51 25.18
C PRO A 268 0.68 -9.60 24.13
N GLY A 269 1.71 -10.41 24.41
CA GLY A 269 2.71 -10.80 23.43
C GLY A 269 2.15 -11.83 22.42
N PRO A 270 2.87 -12.07 21.30
CA PRO A 270 2.52 -13.12 20.36
C PRO A 270 2.43 -14.49 21.04
N MET A 271 1.43 -15.29 20.68
CA MET A 271 1.21 -16.62 21.25
C MET A 271 0.52 -17.55 20.24
N ASP A 272 0.57 -18.85 20.51
CA ASP A 272 -0.12 -19.84 19.68
C ASP A 272 -1.65 -19.67 19.76
N GLU A 273 -2.34 -20.01 18.68
CA GLU A 273 -3.80 -19.89 18.55
C GLU A 273 -4.57 -20.53 19.72
N LYS A 274 -4.15 -21.73 20.14
CA LYS A 274 -4.77 -22.45 21.26
C LYS A 274 -4.60 -21.70 22.59
N ALA A 275 -3.43 -21.14 22.82
CA ALA A 275 -3.12 -20.36 24.03
C ALA A 275 -3.87 -19.01 24.03
N PHE A 276 -4.05 -18.42 22.84
CA PHE A 276 -4.80 -17.18 22.65
C PHE A 276 -6.26 -17.30 23.07
N PHE A 277 -6.92 -18.40 22.68
CA PHE A 277 -8.32 -18.63 23.01
C PHE A 277 -8.56 -19.28 24.38
N SER A 278 -7.49 -19.59 25.14
CA SER A 278 -7.62 -20.21 26.46
C SER A 278 -8.38 -19.32 27.47
N PRO A 279 -9.12 -19.92 28.42
CA PRO A 279 -9.81 -19.15 29.46
C PRO A 279 -8.89 -18.25 30.30
N GLU A 280 -7.64 -18.67 30.51
CA GLU A 280 -6.64 -17.92 31.29
C GLU A 280 -6.23 -16.60 30.61
N ASN A 281 -6.10 -16.61 29.27
CA ASN A 281 -5.67 -15.43 28.51
C ASN A 281 -6.84 -14.58 28.00
N ARG A 282 -8.09 -15.05 28.12
CA ARG A 282 -9.29 -14.38 27.59
C ARG A 282 -9.42 -12.93 28.03
N SER A 283 -9.09 -12.61 29.28
CA SER A 283 -9.13 -11.24 29.81
C SER A 283 -8.06 -10.33 29.19
N LYS A 284 -6.84 -10.85 28.96
CA LYS A 284 -5.75 -10.13 28.29
C LYS A 284 -6.03 -9.92 26.81
N VAL A 285 -6.64 -10.92 26.17
CA VAL A 285 -6.98 -10.91 24.74
C VAL A 285 -8.20 -10.05 24.45
N ALA A 286 -9.16 -9.93 25.38
CA ALA A 286 -10.33 -9.08 25.22
C ALA A 286 -9.98 -7.62 24.92
N VAL A 287 -8.81 -7.14 25.37
CA VAL A 287 -8.30 -5.77 25.08
C VAL A 287 -8.04 -5.55 23.59
N LEU A 288 -7.80 -6.61 22.81
CA LEU A 288 -7.59 -6.52 21.37
C LEU A 288 -8.87 -6.16 20.59
N PHE A 289 -10.04 -6.49 21.14
CA PHE A 289 -11.33 -6.39 20.47
C PHE A 289 -12.18 -5.25 21.05
N GLU A 290 -13.02 -4.63 20.20
CA GLU A 290 -13.90 -3.54 20.64
C GLU A 290 -15.00 -4.01 21.59
N SER A 291 -15.48 -5.24 21.39
CA SER A 291 -16.54 -5.84 22.19
C SER A 291 -16.33 -7.36 22.36
N PRO A 292 -16.98 -7.98 23.36
CA PRO A 292 -17.00 -9.44 23.49
C PRO A 292 -17.60 -10.14 22.26
N ASP A 293 -18.55 -9.49 21.59
CA ASP A 293 -19.16 -10.00 20.36
C ASP A 293 -18.17 -10.00 19.19
N ALA A 294 -17.32 -8.96 19.08
CA ALA A 294 -16.25 -8.89 18.09
C ALA A 294 -15.23 -10.02 18.30
N MET A 295 -14.90 -10.34 19.55
CA MET A 295 -14.04 -11.48 19.86
C MET A 295 -14.69 -12.82 19.51
N SER A 296 -15.98 -12.98 19.81
CA SER A 296 -16.73 -14.21 19.52
C SER A 296 -16.89 -14.44 18.01
N TRP A 297 -17.16 -13.36 17.27
CA TRP A 297 -17.17 -13.35 15.82
C TRP A 297 -15.81 -13.74 15.26
N TYR A 298 -14.73 -13.11 15.73
CA TYR A 298 -13.37 -13.42 15.29
C TYR A 298 -12.97 -14.87 15.55
N ALA A 299 -13.32 -15.42 16.72
CA ALA A 299 -13.12 -16.82 17.05
C ALA A 299 -13.94 -17.77 16.14
N THR A 300 -15.09 -17.31 15.64
CA THR A 300 -15.94 -18.09 14.75
C THR A 300 -15.40 -18.04 13.31
N THR A 301 -14.95 -16.88 12.83
CA THR A 301 -14.54 -16.69 11.44
C THR A 301 -13.09 -17.06 11.15
N GLU A 302 -12.16 -16.71 12.04
CA GLU A 302 -10.72 -16.82 11.76
C GLU A 302 -10.04 -17.99 12.46
N ALA A 303 -10.57 -18.44 13.60
CA ALA A 303 -9.96 -19.55 14.33
C ALA A 303 -10.15 -20.87 13.60
N GLY A 304 -9.11 -21.70 13.62
CA GLY A 304 -9.18 -23.08 13.20
C GLY A 304 -10.06 -23.92 14.14
N PRO A 305 -10.31 -25.20 13.80
CA PRO A 305 -11.17 -26.08 14.58
C PRO A 305 -10.76 -26.18 16.05
N GLU A 306 -9.45 -26.26 16.33
CA GLU A 306 -8.95 -26.32 17.71
C GLU A 306 -9.05 -25.00 18.47
N GLY A 307 -8.76 -23.87 17.83
CA GLY A 307 -8.88 -22.55 18.45
C GLY A 307 -10.33 -22.19 18.76
N ARG A 308 -11.25 -22.49 17.82
CA ARG A 308 -12.69 -22.33 18.03
C ARG A 308 -13.16 -23.18 19.20
N LYS A 309 -12.75 -24.46 19.25
CA LYS A 309 -13.06 -25.34 20.38
C LYS A 309 -12.55 -24.75 21.70
N SER A 310 -11.30 -24.31 21.75
CA SER A 310 -10.68 -23.69 22.94
C SER A 310 -11.43 -22.45 23.44
N TYR A 311 -11.92 -21.58 22.54
CA TYR A 311 -12.66 -20.38 22.91
C TYR A 311 -14.03 -20.68 23.52
N PHE A 312 -14.73 -21.64 22.91
CA PHE A 312 -16.09 -22.01 23.29
C PHE A 312 -16.13 -23.06 24.42
N GLU A 313 -15.03 -23.81 24.64
CA GLU A 313 -14.81 -24.65 25.81
C GLU A 313 -14.65 -23.77 27.06
N GLY A 314 -15.76 -23.54 27.76
CA GLY A 314 -15.82 -22.71 28.97
C GLY A 314 -16.51 -21.36 28.79
N SER A 315 -17.00 -21.01 27.59
CA SER A 315 -17.96 -19.91 27.42
C SER A 315 -19.40 -20.36 27.67
N ALA A 316 -20.27 -19.42 28.04
CA ALA A 316 -21.68 -19.71 28.34
C ALA A 316 -22.54 -20.06 27.10
N GLN A 317 -21.99 -19.95 25.89
CA GLN A 317 -22.69 -20.16 24.62
C GLN A 317 -21.83 -21.00 23.68
N SER A 318 -22.47 -21.78 22.81
CA SER A 318 -21.85 -22.48 21.67
C SER A 318 -21.71 -21.56 20.45
N PRO A 319 -20.85 -21.88 19.45
CA PRO A 319 -20.75 -21.10 18.22
C PRO A 319 -22.10 -20.94 17.50
N ALA A 320 -22.87 -22.02 17.40
CA ALA A 320 -24.17 -22.04 16.75
C ALA A 320 -25.22 -21.17 17.49
N GLU A 321 -25.21 -21.16 18.82
CA GLU A 321 -26.07 -20.28 19.63
C GLU A 321 -25.70 -18.81 19.43
N PHE A 322 -24.41 -18.48 19.42
CA PHE A 322 -23.95 -17.12 19.14
C PHE A 322 -24.41 -16.63 17.75
N LEU A 323 -24.24 -17.46 16.70
CA LEU A 323 -24.67 -17.13 15.35
C LEU A 323 -26.19 -16.97 15.23
N LYS A 324 -26.96 -17.80 15.95
CA LYS A 324 -28.42 -17.67 16.02
C LYS A 324 -28.87 -16.41 16.74
N GLU A 325 -28.25 -16.03 17.86
CA GLU A 325 -28.56 -14.76 18.53
C GLU A 325 -28.26 -13.55 17.63
N LEU A 326 -27.15 -13.61 16.89
CA LEU A 326 -26.73 -12.59 15.96
C LEU A 326 -27.67 -12.50 14.74
N SER A 327 -28.23 -13.64 14.28
CA SER A 327 -29.23 -13.65 13.21
C SER A 327 -30.57 -13.06 13.68
N ILE A 328 -30.97 -13.26 14.94
CA ILE A 328 -32.26 -12.77 15.43
C ILE A 328 -32.20 -11.29 15.85
N THR A 329 -31.01 -10.73 16.12
CA THR A 329 -30.85 -9.37 16.68
C THR A 329 -30.26 -8.37 15.68
N PRO A 330 -31.09 -7.58 14.94
CA PRO A 330 -30.59 -6.70 13.87
C PRO A 330 -29.65 -5.61 14.35
N LEU A 331 -29.88 -5.06 15.56
CA LEU A 331 -29.03 -4.02 16.14
C LEU A 331 -27.63 -4.54 16.49
N ARG A 332 -27.55 -5.74 17.09
CA ARG A 332 -26.29 -6.40 17.46
C ARG A 332 -25.52 -6.83 16.22
N ARG A 333 -26.23 -7.35 15.21
CA ARG A 333 -25.68 -7.66 13.89
C ARG A 333 -25.12 -6.43 13.19
N LYS A 334 -25.89 -5.33 13.14
CA LYS A 334 -25.47 -4.08 12.50
C LYS A 334 -24.27 -3.44 13.22
N ALA A 335 -24.20 -3.56 14.55
CA ALA A 335 -23.05 -3.07 15.32
C ALA A 335 -21.75 -3.85 15.00
N LEU A 336 -21.87 -5.15 14.70
CA LEU A 336 -20.73 -6.03 14.44
C LEU A 336 -20.29 -6.06 12.96
N LEU A 337 -21.26 -6.13 12.03
CA LEU A 337 -21.02 -6.35 10.59
C LEU A 337 -21.31 -5.10 9.74
N GLY A 338 -21.79 -4.01 10.35
CA GLY A 338 -22.19 -2.80 9.64
C GLY A 338 -23.48 -2.97 8.83
N ASP A 339 -23.67 -2.13 7.80
CA ASP A 339 -24.83 -2.17 6.89
C ASP A 339 -24.74 -3.28 5.82
N SER A 340 -23.87 -4.26 6.00
CA SER A 340 -23.70 -5.37 5.06
C SER A 340 -24.82 -6.41 5.27
N GLY A 341 -26.00 -6.11 4.69
CA GLY A 341 -27.29 -6.75 4.97
C GLY A 341 -27.25 -8.27 5.17
N ASN A 342 -26.68 -9.00 4.21
CA ASN A 342 -26.67 -10.48 4.19
C ASN A 342 -25.28 -11.07 4.47
N ALA A 343 -24.34 -10.32 5.07
CA ALA A 343 -22.97 -10.79 5.26
C ALA A 343 -22.87 -11.98 6.23
N LEU A 344 -23.70 -11.95 7.29
CA LEU A 344 -23.79 -13.06 8.25
C LEU A 344 -24.32 -14.31 7.56
N GLU A 345 -25.49 -14.19 6.91
CA GLU A 345 -26.15 -15.29 6.22
C GLU A 345 -25.22 -15.87 5.15
N ARG A 346 -24.56 -15.03 4.36
CA ARG A 346 -23.59 -15.48 3.35
C ARG A 346 -22.44 -16.24 3.98
N TRP A 347 -21.84 -15.71 5.06
CA TRP A 347 -20.73 -16.39 5.72
C TRP A 347 -21.17 -17.74 6.29
N VAL A 348 -22.35 -17.79 6.95
CA VAL A 348 -22.86 -19.03 7.53
C VAL A 348 -23.19 -20.06 6.45
N ALA A 349 -23.79 -19.64 5.33
CA ALA A 349 -24.08 -20.54 4.21
C ALA A 349 -22.79 -21.13 3.61
N LEU A 350 -21.75 -20.31 3.44
CA LEU A 350 -20.51 -20.71 2.75
C LEU A 350 -19.47 -21.35 3.67
N ASN A 351 -19.39 -20.98 4.95
CA ASN A 351 -18.30 -21.35 5.86
C ASN A 351 -18.78 -21.95 7.18
N GLY A 352 -20.06 -21.82 7.53
CA GLY A 352 -20.62 -22.40 8.75
C GLY A 352 -20.59 -23.94 8.73
N SER A 353 -20.54 -24.55 9.91
CA SER A 353 -20.78 -25.99 10.08
C SER A 353 -22.26 -26.34 9.84
N ALA A 354 -22.59 -27.63 9.71
CA ALA A 354 -23.98 -28.08 9.61
C ALA A 354 -24.84 -27.59 10.79
N GLU A 355 -24.26 -27.54 12.00
CA GLU A 355 -24.92 -27.00 13.20
C GLU A 355 -25.14 -25.48 13.07
N ASP A 356 -24.14 -24.73 12.60
CA ASP A 356 -24.23 -23.28 12.39
C ASP A 356 -25.29 -22.92 11.33
N ARG A 357 -25.31 -23.65 10.21
CA ARG A 357 -26.29 -23.46 9.12
C ARG A 357 -27.70 -23.77 9.60
N SER A 358 -27.89 -24.87 10.31
CA SER A 358 -29.19 -25.24 10.87
C SER A 358 -29.66 -24.23 11.93
N ALA A 359 -28.73 -23.65 12.70
CA ALA A 359 -29.06 -22.65 13.72
C ALA A 359 -29.54 -21.31 13.12
N VAL A 360 -29.01 -20.91 11.96
CA VAL A 360 -29.34 -19.63 11.32
C VAL A 360 -30.47 -19.76 10.29
N PHE A 361 -30.48 -20.80 9.46
CA PHE A 361 -31.46 -20.99 8.39
C PHE A 361 -32.60 -21.95 8.75
N GLY A 362 -32.46 -22.73 9.83
CA GLY A 362 -33.46 -23.69 10.26
C GLY A 362 -33.32 -25.04 9.57
N GLY A 363 -34.32 -25.41 8.76
CA GLY A 363 -34.43 -26.76 8.21
C GLY A 363 -33.49 -27.07 7.03
N PRO A 364 -33.31 -28.35 6.66
CA PRO A 364 -32.40 -28.77 5.59
C PRO A 364 -32.70 -28.15 4.21
N GLU A 365 -33.98 -27.92 3.88
CA GLU A 365 -34.37 -27.27 2.62
C GLU A 365 -33.97 -25.79 2.59
N ALA A 366 -34.15 -25.06 3.69
CA ALA A 366 -33.76 -23.66 3.78
C ALA A 366 -32.24 -23.47 3.71
N VAL A 367 -31.48 -24.44 4.24
CA VAL A 367 -30.01 -24.47 4.09
C VAL A 367 -29.64 -24.71 2.62
N LYS A 368 -30.29 -25.65 1.93
CA LYS A 368 -30.06 -25.91 0.50
C LYS A 368 -30.36 -24.67 -0.35
N ASP A 369 -31.46 -23.98 -0.09
CA ASP A 369 -31.84 -22.73 -0.76
C ASP A 369 -30.86 -21.60 -0.48
N ALA A 370 -30.41 -21.46 0.77
CA ALA A 370 -29.40 -20.46 1.15
C ALA A 370 -28.05 -20.74 0.47
N ILE A 371 -27.58 -21.98 0.46
CA ILE A 371 -26.35 -22.38 -0.24
C ILE A 371 -26.51 -22.16 -1.75
N ALA A 372 -27.68 -22.44 -2.34
CA ALA A 372 -27.91 -22.18 -3.75
C ALA A 372 -27.97 -20.68 -4.09
N ALA A 373 -28.54 -19.86 -3.21
CA ALA A 373 -28.64 -18.42 -3.35
C ALA A 373 -27.28 -17.73 -3.17
N TYR A 374 -26.49 -18.14 -2.16
CA TYR A 374 -25.20 -17.54 -1.83
C TYR A 374 -23.99 -18.20 -2.50
N GLY A 375 -24.16 -19.42 -3.02
CA GLY A 375 -23.14 -20.22 -3.71
C GLY A 375 -22.94 -19.88 -5.19
N ARG A 376 -23.83 -19.06 -5.78
CA ARG A 376 -23.62 -18.49 -7.14
C ARG A 376 -22.59 -17.36 -7.11
N GLY A 377 -21.33 -17.70 -6.85
CA GLY A 377 -20.17 -16.84 -7.05
C GLY A 377 -20.17 -15.49 -6.30
N PRO A 378 -19.09 -14.70 -6.44
CA PRO A 378 -18.94 -13.41 -5.81
C PRO A 378 -19.74 -12.31 -6.54
N GLN A 379 -20.97 -12.58 -6.98
CA GLN A 379 -21.91 -11.52 -7.33
C GLN A 379 -22.46 -10.93 -6.05
N ALA A 380 -21.61 -10.14 -5.40
CA ALA A 380 -22.08 -9.19 -4.42
C ALA A 380 -23.16 -8.32 -5.10
N ASP A 381 -24.27 -8.11 -4.39
CA ASP A 381 -24.90 -6.80 -4.34
C ASP A 381 -23.87 -5.79 -3.77
N LEU A 382 -22.75 -5.60 -4.47
CA LEU A 382 -21.94 -4.39 -4.37
C LEU A 382 -22.85 -3.35 -5.00
N SER A 383 -23.64 -2.70 -4.16
CA SER A 383 -24.33 -1.49 -4.54
C SER A 383 -23.27 -0.54 -5.09
N ILE A 384 -23.17 -0.49 -6.44
CA ILE A 384 -22.24 0.39 -7.16
C ILE A 384 -22.42 1.82 -6.65
N VAL A 385 -23.66 2.15 -6.29
CA VAL A 385 -24.04 3.41 -5.66
C VAL A 385 -23.31 3.62 -4.33
N ASP A 386 -23.25 2.63 -3.45
CA ASP A 386 -22.57 2.77 -2.15
C ASP A 386 -21.04 2.80 -2.31
N LEU A 387 -20.50 2.00 -3.22
CA LEU A 387 -19.08 2.04 -3.57
C LEU A 387 -18.66 3.43 -4.08
N VAL A 388 -19.45 4.00 -5.00
CA VAL A 388 -19.23 5.35 -5.55
C VAL A 388 -19.40 6.40 -4.46
N LYS A 389 -20.49 6.36 -3.67
CA LYS A 389 -20.73 7.31 -2.59
C LYS A 389 -19.61 7.29 -1.57
N ARG A 390 -19.16 6.12 -1.11
CA ARG A 390 -18.09 5.99 -0.12
C ARG A 390 -16.79 6.59 -0.63
N ASN A 391 -16.36 6.23 -1.84
CA ASN A 391 -15.10 6.71 -2.41
C ASN A 391 -15.15 8.20 -2.76
N MET A 392 -16.26 8.70 -3.31
CA MET A 392 -16.42 10.13 -3.63
C MET A 392 -16.51 11.00 -2.36
N THR A 393 -17.17 10.53 -1.30
CA THR A 393 -17.23 11.26 -0.03
C THR A 393 -15.89 11.25 0.68
N ALA A 394 -15.14 10.13 0.65
CA ALA A 394 -13.78 10.07 1.16
C ALA A 394 -12.85 11.04 0.41
N ALA A 395 -12.90 11.04 -0.93
CA ALA A 395 -12.12 11.96 -1.77
C ALA A 395 -12.46 13.44 -1.49
N ALA A 396 -13.75 13.76 -1.40
CA ALA A 396 -14.20 15.12 -1.08
C ALA A 396 -13.70 15.55 0.31
N LYS A 397 -13.85 14.70 1.33
CA LYS A 397 -13.36 14.97 2.69
C LYS A 397 -11.85 15.21 2.68
N ALA A 398 -11.06 14.34 2.04
CA ALA A 398 -9.62 14.45 1.96
C ALA A 398 -9.17 15.79 1.34
N ILE A 399 -9.68 16.12 0.16
CA ILE A 399 -9.29 17.34 -0.57
C ILE A 399 -9.78 18.61 0.15
N ILE A 400 -11.02 18.62 0.64
CA ILE A 400 -11.55 19.78 1.39
C ILE A 400 -10.74 20.00 2.66
N PHE A 401 -10.45 18.93 3.41
CA PHE A 401 -9.66 19.00 4.64
C PHE A 401 -8.27 19.59 4.38
N LEU A 402 -7.66 19.30 3.21
CA LEU A 402 -6.40 19.88 2.77
C LEU A 402 -6.49 21.35 2.34
N ILE A 403 -7.56 21.74 1.65
CA ILE A 403 -7.75 23.13 1.19
C ILE A 403 -8.00 24.08 2.35
N VAL A 404 -8.74 23.66 3.39
CA VAL A 404 -9.14 24.52 4.51
C VAL A 404 -7.95 25.24 5.17
N PRO A 405 -6.88 24.57 5.63
CA PRO A 405 -5.74 25.26 6.24
C PRO A 405 -5.01 26.16 5.25
N ILE A 406 -4.86 25.73 3.98
CA ILE A 406 -4.23 26.53 2.93
C ILE A 406 -5.03 27.82 2.67
N GLY A 407 -6.34 27.69 2.48
CA GLY A 407 -7.27 28.79 2.27
C GLY A 407 -7.32 29.74 3.47
N LEU A 408 -7.34 29.21 4.69
CA LEU A 408 -7.31 30.00 5.92
C LEU A 408 -6.06 30.88 5.97
N VAL A 409 -4.88 30.31 5.70
CA VAL A 409 -3.62 31.07 5.65
C VAL A 409 -3.63 32.11 4.54
N LEU A 410 -4.11 31.75 3.35
CA LEU A 410 -4.17 32.68 2.23
C LEU A 410 -5.11 33.88 2.49
N LEU A 411 -6.27 33.64 3.11
CA LEU A 411 -7.26 34.67 3.40
C LEU A 411 -6.89 35.54 4.59
N THR A 412 -6.40 34.95 5.68
CA THR A 412 -6.18 35.66 6.97
C THR A 412 -4.79 36.28 7.07
N ILE A 413 -3.74 35.51 6.78
CA ILE A 413 -2.33 35.89 6.97
C ILE A 413 -1.77 36.49 5.67
N ALA A 414 -1.81 35.72 4.57
CA ALA A 414 -1.26 36.17 3.30
C ALA A 414 -2.10 37.32 2.70
N ARG A 415 -3.40 37.38 3.01
CA ARG A 415 -4.39 38.30 2.44
C ARG A 415 -4.24 38.41 0.91
N GLN A 416 -4.03 37.28 0.25
CA GLN A 416 -3.78 37.18 -1.18
C GLN A 416 -4.81 36.23 -1.79
N ARG A 417 -5.35 36.62 -2.94
CA ARG A 417 -6.21 35.74 -3.73
C ARG A 417 -5.35 34.99 -4.74
N PRO A 418 -5.68 33.73 -5.06
CA PRO A 418 -5.01 33.03 -6.16
C PRO A 418 -5.19 33.81 -7.46
N SER A 419 -4.16 33.82 -8.31
CA SER A 419 -4.14 34.57 -9.57
C SER A 419 -5.25 34.13 -10.54
N TYR A 420 -5.62 32.84 -10.52
CA TYR A 420 -6.65 32.23 -11.37
C TYR A 420 -7.62 31.39 -10.50
N PRO A 421 -8.58 32.02 -9.81
CA PRO A 421 -9.46 31.33 -8.87
C PRO A 421 -10.38 30.32 -9.56
N ASP A 422 -10.76 30.58 -10.81
CA ASP A 422 -11.53 29.68 -11.67
C ASP A 422 -10.76 28.39 -12.00
N GLN A 423 -9.48 28.51 -12.35
CA GLN A 423 -8.61 27.34 -12.59
C GLN A 423 -8.40 26.53 -11.33
N VAL A 424 -8.23 27.20 -10.18
CA VAL A 424 -8.09 26.50 -8.89
C VAL A 424 -9.36 25.73 -8.56
N VAL A 425 -10.55 26.33 -8.66
CA VAL A 425 -11.82 25.64 -8.39
C VAL A 425 -12.02 24.45 -9.32
N LEU A 426 -11.71 24.61 -10.62
CA LEU A 426 -11.75 23.51 -11.57
C LEU A 426 -10.76 22.39 -11.21
N GLY A 427 -9.54 22.77 -10.83
CA GLY A 427 -8.50 21.83 -10.38
C GLY A 427 -8.94 21.05 -9.14
N LEU A 428 -9.55 21.71 -8.16
CA LEU A 428 -10.07 21.05 -6.95
C LEU A 428 -11.21 20.09 -7.27
N PHE A 429 -12.10 20.46 -8.19
CA PHE A 429 -13.16 19.56 -8.68
C PHE A 429 -12.57 18.31 -9.36
N PHE A 430 -11.58 18.48 -10.23
CA PHE A 430 -10.87 17.36 -10.87
C PHE A 430 -10.08 16.52 -9.88
N ALA A 431 -9.51 17.11 -8.83
CA ALA A 431 -8.81 16.37 -7.78
C ALA A 431 -9.77 15.45 -7.02
N ILE A 432 -10.96 15.95 -6.64
CA ILE A 432 -11.99 15.15 -5.95
C ILE A 432 -12.52 14.04 -6.86
N LEU A 433 -12.90 14.38 -8.09
CA LEU A 433 -13.41 13.41 -9.06
C LEU A 433 -12.36 12.34 -9.38
N GLY A 434 -11.14 12.77 -9.66
CA GLY A 434 -10.03 11.90 -10.00
C GLY A 434 -9.67 10.96 -8.85
N MET A 435 -9.53 11.48 -7.63
CA MET A 435 -9.25 10.67 -6.44
C MET A 435 -10.37 9.66 -6.17
N GLY A 436 -11.63 10.05 -6.29
CA GLY A 436 -12.76 9.13 -6.12
C GLY A 436 -12.77 7.98 -7.14
N LEU A 437 -12.62 8.30 -8.43
CA LEU A 437 -12.54 7.29 -9.50
C LEU A 437 -11.30 6.39 -9.36
N PHE A 438 -10.18 6.98 -8.98
CA PHE A 438 -8.91 6.30 -8.76
C PHE A 438 -9.00 5.29 -7.60
N SER A 439 -9.57 5.69 -6.45
CA SER A 439 -9.76 4.79 -5.31
C SER A 439 -10.68 3.62 -5.63
N ILE A 440 -11.77 3.85 -6.38
CA ILE A 440 -12.63 2.77 -6.89
C ILE A 440 -11.84 1.84 -7.80
N GLY A 441 -11.03 2.40 -8.71
CA GLY A 441 -10.20 1.64 -9.62
C GLY A 441 -9.14 0.77 -8.92
N ILE A 442 -8.54 1.25 -7.82
CA ILE A 442 -7.64 0.43 -6.99
C ILE A 442 -8.41 -0.71 -6.35
N GLU A 443 -9.53 -0.42 -5.68
CA GLU A 443 -10.30 -1.40 -4.92
C GLU A 443 -10.81 -2.56 -5.82
N VAL A 444 -11.23 -2.22 -7.03
CA VAL A 444 -11.86 -3.16 -7.97
C VAL A 444 -10.85 -3.76 -8.96
N GLY A 445 -9.76 -3.05 -9.27
CA GLY A 445 -8.77 -3.43 -10.29
C GLY A 445 -7.43 -3.83 -9.69
N LEU A 446 -6.55 -2.85 -9.45
CA LEU A 446 -5.14 -3.09 -9.11
C LEU A 446 -4.95 -3.85 -7.79
N GLY A 447 -5.75 -3.56 -6.77
CA GLY A 447 -5.68 -4.24 -5.47
C GLY A 447 -6.07 -5.71 -5.57
N ARG A 448 -7.15 -6.02 -6.32
CA ARG A 448 -7.55 -7.41 -6.61
C ARG A 448 -6.47 -8.13 -7.41
N LEU A 449 -5.97 -7.51 -8.48
CA LEU A 449 -4.91 -8.10 -9.30
C LEU A 449 -3.66 -8.40 -8.46
N GLY A 450 -3.24 -7.47 -7.59
CA GLY A 450 -2.12 -7.69 -6.68
C GLY A 450 -2.36 -8.81 -5.66
N ASN A 451 -3.57 -8.92 -5.11
CA ASN A 451 -3.94 -9.99 -4.20
C ASN A 451 -3.95 -11.36 -4.89
N ASP A 452 -4.60 -11.46 -6.06
CA ASP A 452 -4.62 -12.66 -6.90
C ASP A 452 -3.21 -13.15 -7.19
N ILE A 453 -2.34 -12.23 -7.62
CA ILE A 453 -0.95 -12.53 -7.91
C ILE A 453 -0.24 -12.97 -6.63
N GLY A 454 -0.41 -12.25 -5.52
CA GLY A 454 0.23 -12.58 -4.24
C GLY A 454 -0.14 -13.95 -3.70
N THR A 455 -1.42 -14.33 -3.78
CA THR A 455 -1.91 -15.62 -3.30
C THR A 455 -1.55 -16.77 -4.24
N LYS A 456 -1.45 -16.51 -5.55
CA LYS A 456 -1.18 -17.53 -6.56
C LYS A 456 0.31 -17.74 -6.84
N ILE A 457 1.15 -16.70 -6.73
CA ILE A 457 2.60 -16.77 -7.00
C ILE A 457 3.35 -17.88 -6.25
N PRO A 458 3.04 -18.17 -4.97
CA PRO A 458 3.72 -19.25 -4.25
C PRO A 458 3.55 -20.62 -4.93
N SER A 459 2.54 -20.80 -5.80
CA SER A 459 2.39 -21.99 -6.65
C SER A 459 3.57 -22.23 -7.59
N ALA A 460 4.48 -21.26 -7.76
CA ALA A 460 5.70 -21.44 -8.54
C ALA A 460 6.69 -22.39 -7.84
N PHE A 461 6.69 -22.45 -6.51
CA PHE A 461 7.68 -23.20 -5.73
C PHE A 461 7.10 -24.05 -4.58
N LYS A 462 5.82 -23.90 -4.24
CA LYS A 462 5.13 -24.65 -3.18
C LYS A 462 3.72 -25.03 -3.65
N SER A 463 3.22 -26.19 -3.25
CA SER A 463 1.81 -26.52 -3.48
C SER A 463 0.92 -25.59 -2.66
N ILE A 464 -0.03 -24.92 -3.33
CA ILE A 464 -1.01 -24.05 -2.68
C ILE A 464 -2.43 -24.52 -3.00
N SER A 465 -3.34 -24.34 -2.05
CA SER A 465 -4.78 -24.44 -2.30
C SER A 465 -5.27 -23.18 -3.02
N LEU A 466 -6.27 -23.32 -3.89
CA LEU A 466 -6.92 -22.23 -4.62
C LEU A 466 -8.38 -22.11 -4.16
N PRO A 467 -8.65 -21.38 -3.06
CA PRO A 467 -10.01 -21.20 -2.53
C PRO A 467 -10.97 -20.54 -3.53
N ASP A 468 -10.47 -19.66 -4.39
CA ASP A 468 -11.29 -18.97 -5.39
C ASP A 468 -11.88 -19.90 -6.46
N GLU A 469 -11.29 -21.09 -6.62
CA GLU A 469 -11.76 -22.14 -7.52
C GLU A 469 -12.48 -23.27 -6.74
N GLU A 470 -12.89 -23.00 -5.49
CA GLU A 470 -13.67 -23.94 -4.68
C GLU A 470 -14.96 -24.34 -5.41
N LYS A 471 -15.18 -25.65 -5.52
CA LYS A 471 -16.39 -26.23 -6.09
C LYS A 471 -17.15 -26.97 -5.02
N LEU A 472 -18.38 -26.53 -4.80
CA LEU A 472 -19.34 -27.23 -3.95
C LEU A 472 -20.13 -28.22 -4.80
N MET A 473 -19.98 -29.51 -4.49
CA MET A 473 -20.73 -30.59 -5.12
C MET A 473 -21.91 -30.95 -4.25
N VAL A 474 -23.12 -30.76 -4.77
CA VAL A 474 -24.38 -31.09 -4.09
C VAL A 474 -24.75 -32.54 -4.42
N GLU A 475 -25.29 -33.28 -3.44
CA GLU A 475 -25.67 -34.70 -3.57
C GLU A 475 -24.48 -35.62 -3.89
N PHE A 476 -23.33 -35.36 -3.26
CA PHE A 476 -22.16 -36.21 -3.37
C PHE A 476 -22.41 -37.57 -2.68
N ASP A 477 -22.21 -38.66 -3.43
CA ASP A 477 -22.28 -40.03 -2.92
C ASP A 477 -20.85 -40.55 -2.65
N PRO A 478 -20.48 -40.84 -1.39
CA PRO A 478 -19.15 -41.38 -1.05
C PRO A 478 -18.79 -42.70 -1.75
N SER A 479 -19.76 -43.44 -2.27
CA SER A 479 -19.52 -44.70 -2.99
C SER A 479 -18.71 -44.52 -4.28
N VAL A 480 -18.62 -43.30 -4.82
CA VAL A 480 -17.83 -42.96 -6.01
C VAL A 480 -16.32 -42.83 -5.74
N VAL A 481 -15.91 -42.83 -4.47
CA VAL A 481 -14.50 -42.72 -4.07
C VAL A 481 -13.77 -44.04 -4.31
N GLN A 482 -12.66 -43.95 -5.03
CA GLN A 482 -11.75 -45.04 -5.36
C GLN A 482 -10.44 -44.89 -4.60
N GLU A 483 -9.74 -46.00 -4.34
CA GLU A 483 -8.39 -46.00 -3.75
C GLU A 483 -7.36 -46.46 -4.79
N SER A 484 -6.24 -45.76 -4.86
CA SER A 484 -5.03 -46.20 -5.58
C SER A 484 -3.87 -46.35 -4.60
N ILE A 485 -2.86 -47.13 -4.96
CA ILE A 485 -1.65 -47.34 -4.16
C ILE A 485 -0.45 -46.86 -4.99
N ASP A 486 0.36 -45.97 -4.43
CA ASP A 486 1.57 -45.50 -5.09
C ASP A 486 2.72 -46.52 -5.00
N PRO A 487 3.84 -46.33 -5.74
CA PRO A 487 4.98 -47.24 -5.69
C PRO A 487 5.65 -47.39 -4.32
N TYR A 488 5.32 -46.52 -3.35
CA TYR A 488 5.82 -46.53 -1.98
C TYR A 488 4.84 -47.18 -1.00
N GLY A 489 3.73 -47.75 -1.48
CA GLY A 489 2.72 -48.42 -0.67
C GLY A 489 1.74 -47.47 0.03
N LYS A 490 1.75 -46.17 -0.30
CA LYS A 490 0.82 -45.19 0.27
C LYS A 490 -0.48 -45.21 -0.52
N LYS A 491 -1.60 -45.31 0.20
CA LYS A 491 -2.95 -45.24 -0.37
C LYS A 491 -3.34 -43.79 -0.67
N HIS A 492 -3.92 -43.56 -1.83
CA HIS A 492 -4.47 -42.27 -2.27
C HIS A 492 -5.92 -42.46 -2.70
N SER A 493 -6.85 -41.80 -2.00
CA SER A 493 -8.28 -41.82 -2.33
C SER A 493 -8.62 -40.70 -3.32
N PHE A 494 -9.43 -40.98 -4.33
CA PHE A 494 -9.84 -40.02 -5.36
C PHE A 494 -11.20 -40.39 -5.97
N PHE A 495 -11.86 -39.46 -6.65
CA PHE A 495 -13.08 -39.73 -7.43
C PHE A 495 -13.04 -38.97 -8.74
N PHE A 496 -13.83 -39.38 -9.73
CA PHE A 496 -13.94 -38.65 -10.99
C PHE A 496 -15.09 -37.67 -10.94
N ALA A 497 -14.82 -36.40 -11.25
CA ALA A 497 -15.85 -35.42 -11.52
C ALA A 497 -15.82 -35.01 -13.00
N ASN A 498 -17.00 -34.87 -13.60
CA ASN A 498 -17.12 -34.27 -14.91
C ASN A 498 -16.93 -32.76 -14.78
N MET A 499 -15.75 -32.30 -15.19
CA MET A 499 -15.40 -30.89 -15.34
C MET A 499 -15.60 -30.49 -16.82
N GLU A 500 -15.52 -29.19 -17.14
CA GLU A 500 -15.62 -28.68 -18.52
C GLU A 500 -14.62 -29.33 -19.49
N GLU A 501 -13.48 -29.80 -18.98
CA GLU A 501 -12.42 -30.47 -19.74
C GLU A 501 -12.52 -32.02 -19.74
N GLY A 502 -13.60 -32.58 -19.19
CA GLY A 502 -13.84 -34.03 -19.12
C GLY A 502 -13.80 -34.61 -17.70
N ALA A 503 -13.76 -35.93 -17.59
CA ALA A 503 -13.68 -36.63 -16.31
C ALA A 503 -12.27 -36.49 -15.72
N VAL A 504 -12.11 -35.63 -14.71
CA VAL A 504 -10.82 -35.39 -14.05
C VAL A 504 -10.81 -36.11 -12.69
N PRO A 505 -9.73 -36.86 -12.35
CA PRO A 505 -9.59 -37.45 -11.02
C PRO A 505 -9.30 -36.36 -9.99
N ILE A 506 -10.12 -36.32 -8.93
CA ILE A 506 -10.05 -35.37 -7.83
C ILE A 506 -9.63 -36.12 -6.55
N PRO A 507 -8.59 -35.67 -5.84
CA PRO A 507 -8.24 -36.23 -4.54
C PRO A 507 -9.40 -36.13 -3.56
N TYR A 508 -9.75 -37.25 -2.91
CA TYR A 508 -10.79 -37.30 -1.89
C TYR A 508 -10.20 -36.97 -0.52
N ASN A 509 -10.70 -35.91 0.10
CA ASN A 509 -10.39 -35.56 1.48
C ASN A 509 -11.64 -35.79 2.35
N PRO A 510 -11.61 -36.73 3.32
CA PRO A 510 -12.75 -37.01 4.19
C PRO A 510 -13.27 -35.78 4.95
N SER A 511 -12.40 -34.81 5.25
CA SER A 511 -12.79 -33.56 5.93
C SER A 511 -13.61 -32.60 5.06
N GLY A 512 -13.65 -32.80 3.74
CA GLY A 512 -14.44 -32.00 2.80
C GLY A 512 -15.87 -32.52 2.60
N TYR A 513 -16.21 -33.72 3.09
CA TYR A 513 -17.55 -34.30 2.94
C TYR A 513 -18.42 -34.02 4.16
N ASP A 514 -19.62 -33.50 3.93
CA ASP A 514 -20.66 -33.36 4.95
C ASP A 514 -21.70 -34.50 4.81
N PRO A 515 -21.75 -35.46 5.75
CA PRO A 515 -22.69 -36.59 5.69
C PRO A 515 -24.15 -36.19 5.82
N ASN A 516 -24.44 -35.07 6.49
CA ASN A 516 -25.81 -34.64 6.80
C ASN A 516 -26.44 -33.93 5.58
N GLU A 517 -25.65 -33.11 4.89
CA GLU A 517 -26.11 -32.35 3.72
C GLU A 517 -25.82 -33.05 2.40
N ARG A 518 -25.06 -34.16 2.42
CA ARG A 518 -24.54 -34.85 1.23
C ARG A 518 -23.82 -33.87 0.29
N THR A 519 -23.01 -32.97 0.85
CA THR A 519 -22.24 -32.01 0.07
C THR A 519 -20.75 -32.31 0.18
N TYR A 520 -20.01 -32.15 -0.91
CA TYR A 520 -18.56 -32.28 -0.91
C TYR A 520 -17.92 -30.96 -1.34
N ARG A 521 -17.03 -30.45 -0.51
CA ARG A 521 -16.25 -29.25 -0.76
C ARG A 521 -14.91 -29.64 -1.38
N TYR A 522 -14.73 -29.32 -2.65
CA TYR A 522 -13.45 -29.50 -3.33
C TYR A 522 -12.74 -28.16 -3.49
N VAL A 523 -11.55 -28.03 -2.88
CA VAL A 523 -10.64 -26.92 -3.12
C VAL A 523 -9.48 -27.44 -3.96
N PRO A 524 -9.35 -27.02 -5.24
CA PRO A 524 -8.25 -27.45 -6.08
C PRO A 524 -6.91 -26.96 -5.52
N ALA A 525 -5.86 -27.76 -5.70
CA ALA A 525 -4.50 -27.40 -5.32
C ALA A 525 -3.61 -27.38 -6.56
N LYS A 526 -2.74 -26.38 -6.65
CA LYS A 526 -1.77 -26.25 -7.75
C LYS A 526 -0.36 -26.44 -7.22
N GLY A 527 0.31 -27.46 -7.77
CA GLY A 527 1.69 -27.80 -7.44
C GLY A 527 2.72 -26.84 -8.05
N PRO A 528 4.00 -26.94 -7.63
CA PRO A 528 5.10 -26.11 -8.12
C PRO A 528 5.28 -26.21 -9.65
N LEU A 529 5.58 -25.08 -10.30
CA LEU A 529 5.80 -24.96 -11.75
C LEU A 529 6.75 -26.01 -12.34
N PHE A 530 7.81 -26.35 -11.59
CA PHE A 530 8.84 -27.29 -12.00
C PHE A 530 8.78 -28.63 -11.25
N GLY A 531 7.62 -28.96 -10.63
CA GLY A 531 7.37 -30.26 -9.98
C GLY A 531 8.15 -30.53 -8.69
N ARG A 532 9.07 -29.64 -8.29
CA ARG A 532 9.90 -29.79 -7.09
C ARG A 532 9.53 -28.72 -6.06
N GLU A 533 9.02 -29.13 -4.91
CA GLU A 533 8.76 -28.23 -3.79
C GLU A 533 10.06 -27.60 -3.29
N GLY A 534 10.04 -26.28 -3.07
CA GLY A 534 11.22 -25.50 -2.69
C GLY A 534 12.28 -25.38 -3.79
N GLY A 535 11.96 -25.69 -5.05
CA GLY A 535 12.90 -25.60 -6.16
C GLY A 535 13.47 -24.19 -6.34
N ILE A 536 14.80 -24.07 -6.39
CA ILE A 536 15.51 -22.79 -6.60
C ILE A 536 15.03 -22.09 -7.89
N THR A 537 14.67 -22.85 -8.92
CA THR A 537 14.14 -22.33 -10.18
C THR A 537 12.79 -21.63 -10.01
N GLY A 538 11.87 -22.22 -9.24
CA GLY A 538 10.58 -21.60 -8.91
C GLY A 538 10.76 -20.30 -8.13
N ILE A 539 11.63 -20.32 -7.11
CA ILE A 539 11.96 -19.13 -6.32
C ILE A 539 12.61 -18.06 -7.21
N ALA A 540 13.54 -18.41 -8.09
CA ALA A 540 14.19 -17.48 -9.01
C ALA A 540 13.18 -16.81 -9.96
N VAL A 541 12.17 -17.54 -10.45
CA VAL A 541 11.07 -16.98 -11.25
C VAL A 541 10.27 -15.96 -10.44
N VAL A 542 9.98 -16.25 -9.17
CA VAL A 542 9.25 -15.32 -8.28
C VAL A 542 10.07 -14.06 -7.97
N LEU A 543 11.37 -14.20 -7.71
CA LEU A 543 12.24 -13.06 -7.44
C LEU A 543 12.45 -12.19 -8.69
N LEU A 544 12.63 -12.80 -9.86
CA LEU A 544 12.68 -12.09 -11.13
C LEU A 544 11.36 -11.39 -11.42
N PHE A 545 10.23 -12.03 -11.08
CA PHE A 545 8.92 -11.43 -11.20
C PHE A 545 8.79 -10.18 -10.34
N ALA A 546 9.13 -10.30 -9.05
CA ALA A 546 9.12 -9.20 -8.09
C ALA A 546 10.00 -8.03 -8.58
N PHE A 547 11.17 -8.34 -9.16
CA PHE A 547 12.06 -7.34 -9.76
C PHE A 547 11.43 -6.60 -10.93
N ILE A 548 10.91 -7.31 -11.93
CA ILE A 548 10.32 -6.71 -13.14
C ILE A 548 9.06 -5.91 -12.79
N MET A 549 8.24 -6.45 -11.89
CA MET A 549 7.04 -5.78 -11.41
C MET A 549 7.41 -4.47 -10.69
N GLY A 550 8.38 -4.50 -9.77
CA GLY A 550 8.86 -3.30 -9.08
C GLY A 550 9.47 -2.26 -10.01
N TYR A 551 10.30 -2.71 -10.95
CA TYR A 551 10.89 -1.86 -11.98
C TYR A 551 9.80 -1.18 -12.84
N GLY A 552 8.82 -1.96 -13.32
CA GLY A 552 7.71 -1.47 -14.13
C GLY A 552 6.80 -0.49 -13.37
N ALA A 553 6.46 -0.80 -12.13
CA ALA A 553 5.63 0.06 -11.27
C ALA A 553 6.30 1.43 -11.05
N THR A 554 7.62 1.43 -10.83
CA THR A 554 8.40 2.65 -10.63
C THR A 554 8.44 3.53 -11.87
N LEU A 555 8.56 2.94 -13.05
CA LEU A 555 8.51 3.71 -14.30
C LEU A 555 7.11 4.25 -14.59
N ALA A 556 6.07 3.58 -14.09
CA ALA A 556 4.69 4.01 -14.19
C ALA A 556 4.36 5.19 -13.25
N GLU A 557 5.21 5.46 -12.26
CA GLU A 557 4.95 6.41 -11.19
C GLU A 557 4.97 7.88 -11.68
N PRO A 558 3.83 8.60 -11.65
CA PRO A 558 3.76 9.98 -12.11
C PRO A 558 4.61 10.94 -11.28
N ALA A 559 4.69 10.72 -9.96
CA ALA A 559 5.43 11.59 -9.05
C ALA A 559 6.94 11.55 -9.36
N LEU A 560 7.48 10.36 -9.65
CA LEU A 560 8.89 10.19 -10.01
C LEU A 560 9.20 10.84 -11.36
N ASN A 561 8.27 10.75 -12.31
CA ASN A 561 8.38 11.39 -13.62
C ASN A 561 8.43 12.92 -13.50
N ALA A 562 7.64 13.51 -12.59
CA ALA A 562 7.66 14.92 -12.28
C ALA A 562 8.99 15.33 -11.61
N LEU A 563 9.41 14.59 -10.58
CA LEU A 563 10.69 14.83 -9.89
C LEU A 563 11.87 14.83 -10.86
N GLY A 564 11.93 13.83 -11.76
CA GLY A 564 13.03 13.75 -12.72
C GLY A 564 13.09 14.94 -13.69
N LYS A 565 11.96 15.56 -14.04
CA LYS A 565 11.97 16.82 -14.81
C LYS A 565 12.54 17.98 -13.99
N THR A 566 12.10 18.12 -12.74
CA THR A 566 12.58 19.17 -11.85
C THR A 566 14.08 19.03 -11.57
N VAL A 567 14.58 17.81 -11.38
CA VAL A 567 16.01 17.53 -11.24
C VAL A 567 16.78 17.88 -12.52
N GLU A 568 16.26 17.53 -13.70
CA GLU A 568 16.89 17.87 -14.97
C GLU A 568 16.96 19.38 -15.21
N GLU A 569 15.90 20.12 -14.84
CA GLU A 569 15.84 21.59 -14.93
C GLU A 569 16.83 22.26 -13.97
N ILE A 570 16.89 21.80 -12.71
CA ILE A 570 17.76 22.39 -11.68
C ILE A 570 19.24 22.06 -11.94
N THR A 571 19.54 20.87 -12.47
CA THR A 571 20.92 20.43 -12.77
C THR A 571 21.42 20.92 -14.13
N VAL A 572 20.67 21.79 -14.83
CA VAL A 572 20.98 22.29 -16.18
C VAL A 572 21.27 21.14 -17.16
N GLY A 573 20.49 20.05 -17.06
CA GLY A 573 20.63 18.86 -17.90
C GLY A 573 21.81 17.95 -17.58
N THR A 574 22.62 18.25 -16.56
CA THR A 574 23.71 17.37 -16.10
C THR A 574 23.17 16.02 -15.65
N PHE A 575 22.01 16.04 -14.98
CA PHE A 575 21.29 14.85 -14.57
C PHE A 575 20.05 14.65 -15.43
N ARG A 576 20.16 13.81 -16.47
CA ARG A 576 19.02 13.52 -17.35
C ARG A 576 17.93 12.78 -16.59
N LYS A 577 16.68 13.19 -16.79
CA LYS A 577 15.50 12.52 -16.22
C LYS A 577 15.51 11.00 -16.46
N SER A 578 15.80 10.58 -17.69
CA SER A 578 15.81 9.16 -18.05
C SER A 578 16.82 8.34 -17.22
N LEU A 579 18.00 8.91 -16.97
CA LEU A 579 19.05 8.28 -16.16
C LEU A 579 18.58 8.12 -14.70
N LEU A 580 17.90 9.13 -14.14
CA LEU A 580 17.32 9.07 -12.80
C LEU A 580 16.28 7.97 -12.70
N MET A 581 15.29 8.00 -13.60
CA MET A 581 14.18 7.04 -13.62
C MET A 581 14.69 5.60 -13.68
N GLN A 582 15.71 5.34 -14.51
CA GLN A 582 16.28 4.00 -14.66
C GLN A 582 17.05 3.55 -13.42
N ALA A 583 17.88 4.42 -12.83
CA ALA A 583 18.61 4.08 -11.60
C ALA A 583 17.65 3.78 -10.45
N VAL A 584 16.62 4.62 -10.31
CA VAL A 584 15.58 4.46 -9.29
C VAL A 584 14.79 3.17 -9.53
N ALA A 585 14.32 2.91 -10.76
CA ALA A 585 13.56 1.70 -11.09
C ALA A 585 14.34 0.41 -10.88
N ILE A 586 15.65 0.37 -11.20
CA ILE A 586 16.51 -0.78 -10.91
C ILE A 586 16.64 -0.98 -9.40
N GLY A 587 16.80 0.11 -8.65
CA GLY A 587 16.82 0.09 -7.19
C GLY A 587 15.52 -0.48 -6.62
N VAL A 588 14.37 0.02 -7.05
CA VAL A 588 13.06 -0.43 -6.55
C VAL A 588 12.82 -1.89 -6.90
N GLY A 589 13.12 -2.31 -8.14
CA GLY A 589 13.02 -3.71 -8.55
C GLY A 589 13.87 -4.62 -7.67
N ALA A 590 15.13 -4.25 -7.41
CA ALA A 590 16.00 -5.00 -6.51
C ALA A 590 15.45 -5.04 -5.07
N GLY A 591 14.94 -3.91 -4.57
CA GLY A 591 14.34 -3.78 -3.25
C GLY A 591 13.09 -4.66 -3.08
N ILE A 592 12.16 -4.63 -4.03
CA ILE A 592 10.95 -5.47 -4.00
C ILE A 592 11.33 -6.95 -4.13
N GLY A 593 12.33 -7.29 -4.96
CA GLY A 593 12.89 -8.63 -5.02
C GLY A 593 13.42 -9.11 -3.66
N LEU A 594 14.20 -8.27 -2.97
CA LEU A 594 14.70 -8.55 -1.61
C LEU A 594 13.56 -8.65 -0.58
N GLY A 595 12.54 -7.81 -0.70
CA GLY A 595 11.35 -7.86 0.15
C GLY A 595 10.52 -9.13 -0.05
N VAL A 596 10.41 -9.66 -1.27
CA VAL A 596 9.77 -10.96 -1.52
C VAL A 596 10.64 -12.11 -1.03
N ALA A 597 11.96 -12.04 -1.26
CA ALA A 597 12.94 -12.98 -0.70
C ALA A 597 12.84 -13.09 0.82
N LYS A 598 12.69 -11.95 1.51
CA LYS A 598 12.45 -11.90 2.95
C LYS A 598 11.26 -12.77 3.37
N ILE A 599 10.13 -12.67 2.68
CA ILE A 599 8.91 -13.41 3.01
C ILE A 599 9.09 -14.91 2.72
N ILE A 600 9.73 -15.25 1.60
CA ILE A 600 9.98 -16.66 1.21
C ILE A 600 10.90 -17.36 2.23
N TRP A 601 11.94 -16.68 2.70
CA TRP A 601 12.92 -17.24 3.64
C TRP A 601 12.68 -16.88 5.11
N ALA A 602 11.57 -16.18 5.42
CA ALA A 602 11.27 -15.67 6.75
C ALA A 602 12.45 -14.92 7.41
N ILE A 603 13.16 -14.10 6.62
CA ILE A 603 14.33 -13.33 7.11
C ILE A 603 13.82 -12.17 7.98
N PRO A 604 14.35 -11.98 9.20
CA PRO A 604 13.97 -10.83 10.02
C PRO A 604 14.26 -9.52 9.29
N VAL A 605 13.26 -8.62 9.25
CA VAL A 605 13.36 -7.36 8.51
C VAL A 605 14.56 -6.51 8.94
N PHE A 606 14.99 -6.63 10.19
CA PHE A 606 16.18 -5.97 10.74
C PHE A 606 17.43 -6.14 9.86
N TRP A 607 17.72 -7.38 9.43
CA TRP A 607 18.94 -7.70 8.67
C TRP A 607 18.95 -7.09 7.27
N LEU A 608 17.76 -6.78 6.74
CA LEU A 608 17.60 -6.16 5.44
C LEU A 608 17.50 -4.63 5.53
N LEU A 609 17.19 -4.08 6.71
CA LEU A 609 17.10 -2.63 6.92
C LEU A 609 18.40 -2.04 7.46
N VAL A 610 18.85 -2.49 8.62
CA VAL A 610 19.89 -1.78 9.39
C VAL A 610 21.25 -1.79 8.69
N PRO A 611 21.81 -2.94 8.25
CA PRO A 611 23.10 -2.94 7.59
C PRO A 611 23.12 -2.10 6.29
N PRO A 612 22.12 -2.19 5.39
CA PRO A 612 22.06 -1.32 4.22
C PRO A 612 21.93 0.17 4.55
N TYR A 613 21.11 0.57 5.53
CA TYR A 613 21.02 1.98 5.92
C TYR A 613 22.31 2.52 6.54
N LEU A 614 23.04 1.72 7.31
CA LEU A 614 24.37 2.10 7.81
C LEU A 614 25.37 2.28 6.65
N PHE A 615 25.30 1.43 5.64
CA PHE A 615 26.10 1.59 4.42
C PHE A 615 25.69 2.84 3.62
N LEU A 616 24.40 3.17 3.54
CA LEU A 616 23.92 4.41 2.92
C LEU A 616 24.42 5.66 3.65
N VAL A 617 24.50 5.62 4.98
CA VAL A 617 25.10 6.71 5.77
C VAL A 617 26.56 6.91 5.38
N LEU A 618 27.34 5.82 5.20
CA LEU A 618 28.72 5.91 4.72
C LEU A 618 28.81 6.54 3.31
N LEU A 619 27.94 6.13 2.38
CA LEU A 619 27.89 6.71 1.03
C LEU A 619 27.46 8.19 1.04
N THR A 620 26.59 8.57 1.99
CA THR A 620 26.13 9.95 2.17
C THR A 620 27.27 10.87 2.61
N VAL A 621 28.20 10.38 3.43
CA VAL A 621 29.43 11.11 3.79
C VAL A 621 30.27 11.40 2.55
N LEU A 622 30.38 10.42 1.63
CA LEU A 622 31.23 10.50 0.44
C LEU A 622 30.60 11.29 -0.72
N SER A 623 29.31 11.63 -0.66
CA SER A 623 28.57 12.25 -1.76
C SER A 623 28.36 13.75 -1.53
N SER A 624 28.18 14.54 -2.60
CA SER A 624 27.84 15.97 -2.49
C SER A 624 26.43 16.20 -1.93
N GLU A 625 26.17 17.38 -1.35
CA GLU A 625 24.84 17.76 -0.83
C GLU A 625 23.73 17.63 -1.89
N GLU A 626 24.02 18.03 -3.12
CA GLU A 626 23.06 17.97 -4.22
C GLU A 626 22.65 16.53 -4.54
N PHE A 627 23.62 15.62 -4.67
CA PHE A 627 23.32 14.21 -4.93
C PHE A 627 22.66 13.52 -3.74
N VAL A 628 23.01 13.89 -2.51
CA VAL A 628 22.34 13.38 -1.30
C VAL A 628 20.87 13.81 -1.29
N ASN A 629 20.59 15.10 -1.51
CA ASN A 629 19.22 15.61 -1.54
C ASN A 629 18.39 14.92 -2.63
N ILE A 630 18.94 14.75 -3.84
CA ILE A 630 18.26 14.06 -4.94
C ILE A 630 18.05 12.58 -4.62
N ALA A 631 19.07 11.86 -4.16
CA ALA A 631 18.99 10.41 -3.95
C ALA A 631 17.97 10.03 -2.87
N TRP A 632 18.01 10.72 -1.73
CA TRP A 632 17.13 10.43 -0.61
C TRP A 632 15.67 10.84 -0.88
N ASP A 633 15.43 11.98 -1.55
CA ASP A 633 14.07 12.36 -1.96
C ASP A 633 13.55 11.45 -3.08
N SER A 634 14.38 11.10 -4.07
CA SER A 634 13.95 10.26 -5.21
C SER A 634 13.45 8.90 -4.77
N ALA A 635 14.06 8.31 -3.74
CA ALA A 635 13.60 7.06 -3.17
C ALA A 635 12.22 7.18 -2.52
N GLY A 636 11.97 8.27 -1.77
CA GLY A 636 10.66 8.55 -1.19
C GLY A 636 9.59 8.71 -2.26
N VAL A 637 9.91 9.22 -3.46
CA VAL A 637 8.90 9.43 -4.51
C VAL A 637 8.49 8.13 -5.25
N THR A 638 9.11 6.98 -4.98
CA THR A 638 8.83 5.71 -5.69
C THR A 638 7.59 4.95 -5.24
N THR A 639 7.08 5.29 -4.06
CA THR A 639 6.01 4.60 -3.32
C THR A 639 4.67 5.30 -3.54
N GLY A 640 4.37 5.59 -4.81
CA GLY A 640 3.17 6.33 -5.17
C GLY A 640 1.92 5.46 -5.34
N PRO A 641 0.90 6.01 -6.03
CA PRO A 641 -0.45 5.47 -6.07
C PRO A 641 -0.55 4.09 -6.72
N ILE A 642 0.41 3.70 -7.56
CA ILE A 642 0.40 2.43 -8.29
C ILE A 642 1.18 1.36 -7.52
N THR A 643 2.39 1.70 -7.04
CA THR A 643 3.30 0.76 -6.39
C THR A 643 2.74 0.27 -5.05
N VAL A 644 2.22 1.16 -4.20
CA VAL A 644 1.81 0.80 -2.83
C VAL A 644 0.70 -0.25 -2.81
N PRO A 645 -0.44 -0.08 -3.51
CA PRO A 645 -1.51 -1.07 -3.47
C PRO A 645 -1.09 -2.43 -4.02
N LEU A 646 -0.33 -2.42 -5.12
CA LEU A 646 0.10 -3.63 -5.80
C LEU A 646 1.08 -4.44 -4.94
N VAL A 647 2.10 -3.77 -4.39
CA VAL A 647 3.17 -4.42 -3.63
C VAL A 647 2.67 -4.90 -2.27
N LEU A 648 1.83 -4.13 -1.57
CA LEU A 648 1.24 -4.55 -0.31
C LEU A 648 0.30 -5.75 -0.49
N ALA A 649 -0.61 -5.68 -1.47
CA ALA A 649 -1.53 -6.79 -1.75
C ALA A 649 -0.78 -8.06 -2.12
N MET A 650 0.27 -7.95 -2.95
CA MET A 650 1.13 -9.08 -3.28
C MET A 650 1.88 -9.63 -2.04
N GLY A 651 2.52 -8.75 -1.26
CA GLY A 651 3.30 -9.13 -0.09
C GLY A 651 2.48 -9.88 0.97
N LEU A 652 1.29 -9.37 1.26
CA LEU A 652 0.36 -10.00 2.19
C LEU A 652 -0.21 -11.30 1.64
N GLY A 653 -0.53 -11.36 0.34
CA GLY A 653 -0.95 -12.59 -0.32
C GLY A 653 0.09 -13.71 -0.22
N ILE A 654 1.37 -13.39 -0.47
CA ILE A 654 2.49 -14.33 -0.31
C ILE A 654 2.66 -14.73 1.16
N GLY A 655 2.62 -13.75 2.08
CA GLY A 655 2.76 -13.98 3.52
C GLY A 655 1.69 -14.92 4.07
N ASN A 656 0.42 -14.70 3.70
CA ASN A 656 -0.71 -15.52 4.13
C ASN A 656 -0.59 -16.98 3.67
N GLN A 657 -0.17 -17.21 2.42
CA GLN A 657 0.02 -18.56 1.87
C GLN A 657 1.23 -19.28 2.47
N LEU A 658 2.25 -18.53 2.89
CA LEU A 658 3.42 -19.09 3.56
C LEU A 658 3.25 -19.19 5.09
N GLY A 659 2.17 -18.65 5.65
CA GLY A 659 1.95 -18.59 7.10
C GLY A 659 2.90 -17.63 7.82
N VAL A 660 3.47 -16.67 7.10
CA VAL A 660 4.44 -15.70 7.63
C VAL A 660 3.70 -14.43 8.04
N VAL A 661 3.88 -14.04 9.31
CA VAL A 661 3.24 -12.87 9.92
C VAL A 661 3.70 -11.55 9.30
N GLU A 662 4.94 -11.50 8.83
CA GLU A 662 5.57 -10.27 8.34
C GLU A 662 5.44 -10.07 6.81
N GLY A 663 4.22 -9.90 6.31
CA GLY A 663 3.97 -9.44 4.93
C GLY A 663 4.38 -7.99 4.66
N PHE A 664 4.69 -7.22 5.71
CA PHE A 664 5.17 -5.84 5.66
C PHE A 664 6.71 -5.75 5.61
N GLY A 665 7.23 -4.60 5.17
CA GLY A 665 8.65 -4.29 5.01
C GLY A 665 9.13 -4.37 3.56
N ILE A 666 8.27 -4.72 2.60
CA ILE A 666 8.64 -4.74 1.18
C ILE A 666 8.82 -3.31 0.65
N LEU A 667 7.94 -2.38 1.05
CA LEU A 667 8.04 -0.98 0.61
C LEU A 667 9.25 -0.28 1.23
N ALA A 668 9.63 -0.68 2.45
CA ALA A 668 10.87 -0.24 3.06
C ALA A 668 12.09 -0.64 2.21
N MET A 669 12.14 -1.89 1.73
CA MET A 669 13.21 -2.35 0.82
C MET A 669 13.19 -1.63 -0.53
N ALA A 670 11.98 -1.36 -1.04
CA ALA A 670 11.77 -0.54 -2.21
C ALA A 670 12.30 0.89 -2.06
N SER A 671 12.56 1.37 -0.83
CA SER A 671 13.16 2.69 -0.56
C SER A 671 14.69 2.62 -0.38
N VAL A 672 15.22 1.59 0.28
CA VAL A 672 16.68 1.45 0.53
C VAL A 672 17.48 1.36 -0.77
N CYS A 673 17.08 0.46 -1.67
CA CYS A 673 17.86 0.16 -2.86
C CYS A 673 17.91 1.31 -3.89
N PRO A 674 16.86 2.12 -4.10
CA PRO A 674 16.95 3.34 -4.92
C PRO A 674 17.91 4.38 -4.38
N ILE A 675 17.97 4.59 -3.05
CA ILE A 675 18.94 5.53 -2.47
C ILE A 675 20.35 5.07 -2.85
N LEU A 676 20.61 3.76 -2.71
CA LEU A 676 21.88 3.16 -3.06
C LEU A 676 22.23 3.37 -4.54
N THR A 677 21.30 3.04 -5.46
CA THR A 677 21.57 3.14 -6.90
C THR A 677 21.77 4.59 -7.35
N VAL A 678 21.02 5.55 -6.80
CA VAL A 678 21.16 6.98 -7.15
C VAL A 678 22.43 7.59 -6.55
N LEU A 679 22.80 7.27 -5.31
CA LEU A 679 24.08 7.73 -4.73
C LEU A 679 25.28 7.18 -5.52
N LEU A 680 25.26 5.89 -5.87
CA LEU A 680 26.32 5.29 -6.70
C LEU A 680 26.39 5.95 -8.09
N LEU A 681 25.24 6.28 -8.68
CA LEU A 681 25.18 7.00 -9.94
C LEU A 681 25.75 8.43 -9.83
N GLY A 682 25.40 9.16 -8.75
CA GLY A 682 25.93 10.49 -8.46
C GLY A 682 27.45 10.49 -8.36
N LEU A 683 28.02 9.57 -7.57
CA LEU A 683 29.47 9.38 -7.44
C LEU A 683 30.14 9.05 -8.78
N ARG A 684 29.47 8.27 -9.65
CA ARG A 684 29.98 7.93 -10.98
C ARG A 684 29.99 9.14 -11.91
N ILE A 685 28.96 9.97 -11.87
CA ILE A 685 28.88 11.21 -12.67
C ILE A 685 29.96 12.20 -12.23
N GLU A 686 30.13 12.36 -10.92
CA GLU A 686 31.14 13.26 -10.34
C GLU A 686 32.57 12.86 -10.73
N ARG A 687 32.90 11.56 -10.63
CA ARG A 687 34.20 11.03 -11.10
C ARG A 687 34.42 11.27 -12.59
N LYS A 688 33.42 11.04 -13.44
CA LYS A 688 33.53 11.30 -14.88
C LYS A 688 33.75 12.78 -15.17
N ARG A 689 33.07 13.68 -14.45
CA ARG A 689 33.24 15.12 -14.58
C ARG A 689 34.66 15.56 -14.18
N ALA A 690 35.18 15.04 -13.07
CA ALA A 690 36.55 15.32 -12.62
C ALA A 690 37.60 14.86 -13.64
N VAL A 691 37.40 13.69 -14.26
CA VAL A 691 38.29 13.18 -15.32
C VAL A 691 38.19 14.02 -16.60
N ALA A 692 36.99 14.44 -17.01
CA ALA A 692 36.81 15.30 -18.18
C ALA A 692 37.52 16.65 -18.01
N LEU A 693 37.36 17.29 -16.85
CA LEU A 693 38.04 18.55 -16.52
C LEU A 693 39.57 18.40 -16.53
N LYS A 694 40.07 17.24 -16.08
CA LYS A 694 41.50 16.93 -16.12
C LYS A 694 42.00 16.68 -17.55
N ASN A 695 41.19 16.05 -18.40
CA ASN A 695 41.54 15.77 -19.80
C ASN A 695 41.48 17.02 -20.69
N ASP A 696 40.62 17.99 -20.37
CA ASP A 696 40.49 19.26 -21.10
C ASP A 696 41.57 20.30 -20.69
N GLY A 697 42.52 19.95 -19.83
CA GLY A 697 43.67 20.79 -19.48
C GLY A 697 43.37 22.00 -18.59
N ILE A 698 42.17 22.06 -17.99
CA ILE A 698 41.71 23.23 -17.19
C ILE A 698 42.21 23.16 -15.73
N ALA A 699 42.86 22.07 -15.32
CA ALA A 699 43.20 21.82 -13.91
C ALA A 699 44.62 22.24 -13.46
N ASP A 700 45.45 22.81 -14.33
CA ASP A 700 46.87 23.09 -14.04
C ASP A 700 47.25 24.59 -13.88
N GLU A 701 46.30 25.53 -13.77
CA GLU A 701 46.65 26.96 -13.57
C GLU A 701 46.57 27.52 -12.14
N ASP A 702 46.02 26.79 -11.14
CA ASP A 702 46.02 27.27 -9.74
C ASP A 702 47.22 26.77 -8.92
N GLY A 703 48.32 26.48 -9.61
CA GLY A 703 49.61 26.10 -9.04
C GLY A 703 50.56 27.26 -8.77
N LEU A 704 50.09 28.49 -8.48
CA LEU A 704 50.98 29.62 -8.13
C LEU A 704 50.33 30.62 -7.16
N THR A 705 50.26 30.28 -5.87
CA THR A 705 50.87 31.10 -4.79
C THR A 705 50.83 30.32 -3.48
N LYS A 706 51.97 30.38 -2.78
CA LYS A 706 52.31 29.66 -1.54
C LYS A 706 51.45 30.05 -0.34
#